data_AF-R5AHE9-F1
#
_entry.id   AF-R5AHE9-F1
#
_cell.length_a   1.000
_cell.length_b   1.000
_cell.length_c   1.000
_cell.angle_alpha   90.00
_cell.angle_beta   90.00
_cell.angle_gamma   90.00
#
_symmetry.space_group_name_H-M   'P 1'
#
loop_
_entity.id
_entity.type
_entity.pdbx_description
1 polymer ?
#
loop_
_entity_poly.entity_id
_entity_poly.type
_entity_poly.pdbx_seq_one_letter_code
_entity_poly.pdbx_strand_id
1 'polypeptide(L)'
;MEMKKRNTNSLNETLKKREAAERERLMNEVQDGEEKVMALDDTQRVKVLSPGRLVMKRFFRNKLAIIGLAVLIFMFVFAFICPLFYPYSQTQIFYKYGKLVVDYASATERKESTVYDPNTGIDVHYSVLNRMDSYISEMEGKGEAEMSVTDTDGAEYVVNKLGDRVYSLSASETRPVANYFEKATVASYNKLGNSFTWNNGALSEEFQAAASKAVQDGKETFRCEGEQYTITMQKKNRYSITRSNSGVEFIGRRLGDGFKAEADAAIAAGQKSFEFDGTTYRLRAQAGGYLIYTEGARNIARIASTFVFNNYDNTVQISDDVKAQALLALYGDGRFSVDGTNYSIAKKNGKIILSGANGEIAELSNYSVRRYSGQDTLDLAFKEKVAEVIDEMIANGQTKTSFVFSLPAMDAEANYIYDENGKLTYEDTNLTVTRTTTQYVINCEQTTYLIDIHARPSKEHWLGTDGDGMDLLARAMYGGRISLMVGFVVVLLETFLGIILGGLAGFFGGWVDTLIMRLVDVFYCIPSMPILIIMGAFFDALKMNAYVRLIWLMAILGILGWAGVARLVRGQILSLREQEFMVAEEATGMRAGKRIFRHLVPNVMPQLIVSATMGLGSVIITESTLSFLGLGVKHPLATWGNMINSVTGSSEDMIRYAYIWVPIGLLICLTVIAFNFVGDGLRDAFDPKMKQ
;
A
#
# COMPACT_ATOMS: atom_id res chain seq x y z
N MET A 1 81.07 71.40 96.58
CA MET A 1 81.35 69.97 96.39
C MET A 1 80.00 69.31 96.19
N GLU A 2 79.61 68.67 95.09
CA GLU A 2 80.32 68.00 94.00
C GLU A 2 79.63 68.24 92.65
N MET A 3 80.42 68.14 91.58
CA MET A 3 80.03 68.27 90.18
C MET A 3 79.17 67.09 89.71
N LYS A 4 78.13 67.36 88.90
CA LYS A 4 77.53 66.35 88.01
C LYS A 4 77.66 66.82 86.56
N LYS A 5 78.56 66.15 85.82
CA LYS A 5 78.90 66.38 84.41
C LYS A 5 77.64 66.36 83.53
N ARG A 6 77.41 67.46 82.80
CA ARG A 6 76.38 67.60 81.77
C ARG A 6 76.80 66.82 80.52
N ASN A 7 75.86 66.04 80.01
CA ASN A 7 75.94 65.27 78.78
C ASN A 7 75.95 66.23 77.57
N THR A 8 77.12 66.44 76.96
CA THR A 8 77.27 67.24 75.74
C THR A 8 77.31 66.31 74.53
N ASN A 9 76.14 65.88 74.05
CA ASN A 9 76.02 65.51 72.64
C ASN A 9 76.07 66.81 71.83
N SER A 10 77.23 67.04 71.23
CA SER A 10 77.51 68.19 70.37
C SER A 10 76.49 68.24 69.23
N LEU A 11 75.98 69.44 68.93
CA LEU A 11 75.12 69.71 67.77
C LEU A 11 75.76 69.19 66.46
N ASN A 12 77.09 69.05 66.42
CA ASN A 12 77.82 68.45 65.29
C ASN A 12 77.66 66.93 65.17
N GLU A 13 77.40 66.20 66.25
CA GLU A 13 77.12 64.75 66.17
C GLU A 13 75.70 64.48 65.67
N THR A 14 74.73 65.31 66.04
CA THR A 14 73.35 65.21 65.52
C THR A 14 73.26 65.67 64.07
N LEU A 15 74.02 66.71 63.67
CA LEU A 15 74.16 67.12 62.27
C LEU A 15 74.89 66.07 61.44
N LYS A 16 76.01 65.49 61.92
CA LYS A 16 76.69 64.39 61.22
C LYS A 16 75.83 63.15 61.05
N LYS A 17 74.98 62.81 62.02
CA LYS A 17 74.02 61.70 61.89
C LYS A 17 72.90 62.01 60.89
N ARG A 18 72.45 63.27 60.81
CA ARG A 18 71.48 63.71 59.80
C ARG A 18 72.08 63.72 58.40
N GLU A 19 73.27 64.30 58.24
CA GLU A 19 74.01 64.30 56.97
C GLU A 19 74.40 62.89 56.54
N ALA A 20 74.76 62.00 57.48
CA ALA A 20 75.02 60.59 57.18
C ALA A 20 73.75 59.86 56.73
N ALA A 21 72.61 60.06 57.41
CA ALA A 21 71.33 59.48 57.02
C ALA A 21 70.79 60.06 55.69
N GLU A 22 71.08 61.32 55.40
CA GLU A 22 70.73 61.99 54.14
C GLU A 22 71.66 61.54 53.00
N ARG A 23 72.96 61.32 53.27
CA ARG A 23 73.90 60.67 52.34
C ARG A 23 73.51 59.23 52.05
N GLU A 24 73.05 58.48 53.06
CA GLU A 24 72.62 57.09 52.90
C GLU A 24 71.30 57.01 52.09
N ARG A 25 70.40 57.99 52.28
CA ARG A 25 69.21 58.17 51.42
C ARG A 25 69.57 58.55 49.99
N LEU A 26 70.49 59.49 49.79
CA LEU A 26 70.96 59.90 48.46
C LEU A 26 71.77 58.78 47.78
N MET A 27 72.55 58.00 48.51
CA MET A 27 73.23 56.81 47.97
C MET A 27 72.23 55.72 47.61
N ASN A 28 71.19 55.49 48.42
CA ASN A 28 70.12 54.57 48.08
C ASN A 28 69.29 55.07 46.89
N GLU A 29 69.02 56.37 46.74
CA GLU A 29 68.32 56.93 45.56
C GLU A 29 69.19 56.92 44.29
N VAL A 30 70.51 57.08 44.41
CA VAL A 30 71.46 56.93 43.30
C VAL A 30 71.65 55.45 42.95
N GLN A 31 71.57 54.53 43.92
CA GLN A 31 71.67 53.09 43.69
C GLN A 31 70.36 52.51 43.13
N ASP A 32 69.18 52.97 43.59
CA ASP A 32 67.87 52.69 42.97
C ASP A 32 67.75 53.36 41.58
N GLY A 33 68.40 54.51 41.40
CA GLY A 33 68.48 55.26 40.14
C GLY A 33 69.40 54.61 39.12
N GLU A 34 70.57 54.10 39.53
CA GLU A 34 71.51 53.37 38.67
C GLU A 34 71.05 51.92 38.42
N GLU A 35 70.39 51.25 39.37
CA GLU A 35 69.70 49.97 39.12
C GLU A 35 68.49 50.16 38.19
N LYS A 36 67.75 51.27 38.28
CA LYS A 36 66.66 51.58 37.32
C LYS A 36 67.16 52.03 35.95
N VAL A 37 68.33 52.69 35.86
CA VAL A 37 68.89 53.18 34.58
C VAL A 37 69.71 52.11 33.85
N MET A 38 70.22 51.07 34.55
CA MET A 38 70.78 49.86 33.92
C MET A 38 69.78 48.69 33.78
N ALA A 39 68.52 48.84 34.21
CA ALA A 39 67.42 47.94 33.84
C ALA A 39 66.72 48.35 32.53
N LEU A 40 67.44 49.05 31.63
CA LEU A 40 66.96 49.50 30.32
C LEU A 40 67.33 48.57 29.16
N ASP A 41 67.62 47.30 29.43
CA ASP A 41 67.72 46.27 28.38
C ASP A 41 67.12 44.91 28.78
N ASP A 42 66.08 44.93 29.60
CA ASP A 42 65.11 43.84 29.58
C ASP A 42 64.07 44.17 28.51
N THR A 43 64.50 44.04 27.26
CA THR A 43 63.61 43.51 26.24
C THR A 43 63.17 42.14 26.76
N GLN A 44 62.13 42.15 27.62
CA GLN A 44 61.29 40.99 27.84
C GLN A 44 61.07 40.46 26.43
N ARG A 45 61.61 39.26 26.18
CA ARG A 45 61.12 38.41 25.10
C ARG A 45 59.67 38.13 25.45
N VAL A 46 58.80 39.12 25.28
CA VAL A 46 57.38 38.94 25.07
C VAL A 46 57.41 37.98 23.91
N LYS A 47 57.19 36.71 24.20
CA LYS A 47 56.99 35.68 23.19
C LYS A 47 55.91 36.31 22.30
N VAL A 48 56.30 36.84 21.15
CA VAL A 48 55.37 37.46 20.21
C VAL A 48 54.59 36.27 19.69
N LEU A 49 53.52 35.92 20.43
CA LEU A 49 52.67 34.81 20.09
C LEU A 49 52.17 35.12 18.69
N SER A 50 52.28 34.14 17.79
CA SER A 50 51.70 34.30 16.47
C SER A 50 50.24 34.73 16.61
N PRO A 51 49.71 35.58 15.70
CA PRO A 51 48.34 36.08 15.79
C PRO A 51 47.32 34.97 16.09
N GLY A 52 47.46 33.80 15.48
CA GLY A 52 46.61 32.63 15.75
C GLY A 52 46.73 32.06 17.17
N ARG A 53 47.92 32.01 17.77
CA ARG A 53 48.07 31.57 19.18
C ARG A 53 47.45 32.57 20.15
N LEU A 54 47.47 33.86 19.81
CA LEU A 54 46.89 34.92 20.63
C LEU A 54 45.36 34.86 20.59
N VAL A 55 44.78 34.63 19.41
CA VAL A 55 43.34 34.33 19.23
C VAL A 55 42.98 33.07 20.03
N MET A 56 43.73 31.97 19.90
CA MET A 56 43.43 30.73 20.61
C MET A 56 43.45 30.90 22.15
N LYS A 57 44.44 31.66 22.67
CA LYS A 57 44.51 31.99 24.10
C LYS A 57 43.29 32.81 24.56
N ARG A 58 42.82 33.76 23.75
CA ARG A 58 41.63 34.57 24.05
C ARG A 58 40.35 33.74 23.99
N PHE A 59 40.23 32.87 22.99
CA PHE A 59 39.10 31.95 22.85
C PHE A 59 38.92 31.08 24.10
N PHE A 60 39.98 30.42 24.57
CA PHE A 60 39.95 29.60 25.80
C PHE A 60 39.81 30.41 27.09
N ARG A 61 39.85 31.74 27.04
CA ARG A 61 39.52 32.58 28.20
C ARG A 61 38.01 32.80 28.32
N ASN A 62 37.26 32.67 27.23
CA ASN A 62 35.81 32.79 27.22
C ASN A 62 35.16 31.46 27.66
N LYS A 63 34.55 31.48 28.86
CA LYS A 63 33.90 30.29 29.44
C LYS A 63 32.73 29.76 28.57
N LEU A 64 31.93 30.66 28.01
CA LEU A 64 30.80 30.28 27.15
C LEU A 64 31.31 29.58 25.88
N ALA A 65 32.38 30.11 25.28
CA ALA A 65 33.01 29.51 24.10
C ALA A 65 33.54 28.10 24.37
N ILE A 66 34.14 27.87 25.54
CA ILE A 66 34.61 26.53 25.94
C ILE A 66 33.43 25.57 26.13
N ILE A 67 32.35 26.01 26.77
CA ILE A 67 31.14 25.19 26.95
C ILE A 67 30.54 24.84 25.58
N GLY A 68 30.40 25.82 24.70
CA GLY A 68 29.93 25.59 23.32
C GLY A 68 30.81 24.60 22.59
N LEU A 69 32.13 24.76 22.64
CA LEU A 69 33.07 23.83 22.02
C LEU A 69 32.95 22.41 22.58
N ALA A 70 32.82 22.25 23.90
CA ALA A 70 32.63 20.95 24.54
C ALA A 70 31.32 20.28 24.09
N VAL A 71 30.22 21.04 24.00
CA VAL A 71 28.93 20.54 23.49
C VAL A 71 29.05 20.14 22.02
N LEU A 72 29.72 20.91 21.17
CA LEU A 72 29.92 20.53 19.76
C LEU A 72 30.77 19.27 19.60
N ILE A 73 31.83 19.13 20.40
CA ILE A 73 32.64 17.90 20.42
C ILE A 73 31.78 16.72 20.82
N PHE A 74 30.98 16.87 21.88
CA PHE A 74 30.04 15.84 22.31
C PHE A 74 29.04 15.49 21.19
N MET A 75 28.43 16.49 20.54
CA MET A 75 27.48 16.26 19.44
C MET A 75 28.14 15.57 18.25
N PHE A 76 29.39 15.91 17.93
CA PHE A 76 30.14 15.25 16.87
C PHE A 76 30.42 13.77 17.22
N VAL A 77 30.88 13.49 18.44
CA VAL A 77 31.08 12.12 18.93
C VAL A 77 29.76 11.35 18.90
N PHE A 78 28.69 11.94 19.42
CA PHE A 78 27.35 11.37 19.44
C PHE A 78 26.82 11.05 18.03
N ALA A 79 27.01 11.92 17.05
CA ALA A 79 26.46 11.74 15.71
C ALA A 79 27.34 10.87 14.78
N PHE A 80 28.66 10.93 14.93
CA PHE A 80 29.58 10.27 14.00
C PHE A 80 30.23 9.01 14.57
N ILE A 81 30.57 9.00 15.87
CA ILE A 81 31.34 7.92 16.49
C ILE A 81 30.41 6.92 17.17
N CYS A 82 29.46 7.36 17.98
CA CYS A 82 28.57 6.46 18.72
C CYS A 82 27.79 5.46 17.82
N PRO A 83 27.29 5.84 16.63
CA PRO A 83 26.63 4.90 15.72
C PRO A 83 27.48 3.71 15.28
N LEU A 84 28.81 3.83 15.34
CA LEU A 84 29.72 2.73 14.97
C LEU A 84 29.74 1.62 16.02
N PHE A 85 29.34 1.93 17.25
CA PHE A 85 29.33 1.00 18.39
C PHE A 85 27.91 0.64 18.86
N TYR A 86 26.90 1.38 18.39
CA TYR A 86 25.51 1.12 18.75
C TYR A 86 24.96 -0.07 17.94
N PRO A 87 24.20 -1.00 18.56
CA PRO A 87 23.84 -2.26 17.92
C PRO A 87 22.81 -2.13 16.79
N TYR A 88 22.09 -0.99 16.71
CA TYR A 88 20.99 -0.81 15.77
C TYR A 88 21.31 0.15 14.63
N SER A 89 20.74 -0.13 13.45
CA SER A 89 20.78 0.78 12.31
C SER A 89 19.63 1.80 12.36
N GLN A 90 19.75 2.92 11.63
CA GLN A 90 18.70 3.93 11.56
C GLN A 90 17.40 3.47 10.87
N THR A 91 17.44 2.35 10.13
CA THR A 91 16.31 1.82 9.34
C THR A 91 15.83 0.44 9.82
N GLN A 92 16.34 -0.04 10.96
CA GLN A 92 15.97 -1.34 11.50
C GLN A 92 14.60 -1.25 12.17
N ILE A 93 13.66 -2.06 11.70
CA ILE A 93 12.31 -2.16 12.25
C ILE A 93 12.29 -3.26 13.31
N PHE A 94 11.76 -2.92 14.48
CA PHE A 94 11.56 -3.84 15.59
C PHE A 94 10.10 -4.31 15.65
N TYR A 95 9.93 -5.52 16.15
CA TYR A 95 8.65 -6.19 16.20
C TYR A 95 8.44 -6.77 17.60
N LYS A 96 7.18 -6.85 18.00
CA LYS A 96 6.75 -7.50 19.23
C LYS A 96 5.50 -8.31 18.98
N TYR A 97 5.30 -9.32 19.79
CA TYR A 97 3.98 -9.95 19.86
C TYR A 97 3.05 -9.09 20.71
N GLY A 98 1.83 -8.93 20.24
CA GLY A 98 0.80 -8.17 20.95
C GLY A 98 -0.58 -8.59 20.49
N LYS A 99 -1.59 -8.19 21.26
CA LYS A 99 -2.97 -8.50 20.95
C LYS A 99 -3.56 -7.50 19.97
N LEU A 100 -4.16 -8.00 18.90
CA LEU A 100 -4.86 -7.20 17.89
C LEU A 100 -6.23 -7.83 17.62
N VAL A 101 -7.23 -6.99 17.36
CA VAL A 101 -8.51 -7.46 16.84
C VAL A 101 -8.33 -7.88 15.38
N VAL A 102 -8.51 -9.16 15.09
CA VAL A 102 -8.39 -9.74 13.75
C VAL A 102 -9.75 -10.15 13.21
N ASP A 103 -9.90 -10.12 11.89
CA ASP A 103 -11.03 -10.74 11.19
C ASP A 103 -10.82 -12.26 11.20
N TYR A 104 -11.54 -12.95 12.10
CA TYR A 104 -11.35 -14.39 12.33
C TYR A 104 -12.13 -15.24 11.30
N ALA A 105 -13.37 -14.86 11.04
CA ALA A 105 -14.28 -15.58 10.15
C ALA A 105 -15.23 -14.61 9.44
N SER A 106 -15.82 -15.07 8.34
CA SER A 106 -16.96 -14.43 7.71
C SER A 106 -18.10 -15.42 7.53
N ALA A 107 -19.32 -14.91 7.60
CA ALA A 107 -20.54 -15.65 7.31
C ALA A 107 -21.34 -14.91 6.26
N THR A 108 -21.76 -15.61 5.22
CA THR A 108 -22.58 -15.04 4.15
C THR A 108 -23.88 -15.82 4.05
N GLU A 109 -25.00 -15.10 4.11
CA GLU A 109 -26.31 -15.69 3.84
C GLU A 109 -26.37 -16.08 2.37
N ARG A 110 -26.68 -17.35 2.10
CA ARG A 110 -26.77 -17.85 0.74
C ARG A 110 -28.11 -17.42 0.14
N LYS A 111 -28.05 -16.62 -0.92
CA LYS A 111 -29.24 -16.13 -1.65
C LYS A 111 -29.38 -16.73 -3.05
N GLU A 112 -28.25 -17.14 -3.64
CA GLU A 112 -28.21 -17.83 -4.93
C GLU A 112 -28.29 -19.35 -4.73
N SER A 113 -29.11 -20.01 -5.54
CA SER A 113 -29.36 -21.44 -5.41
C SER A 113 -28.24 -22.25 -6.06
N THR A 114 -27.85 -23.34 -5.41
CA THR A 114 -27.07 -24.40 -6.06
C THR A 114 -28.03 -25.39 -6.69
N VAL A 115 -27.78 -25.74 -7.95
CA VAL A 115 -28.58 -26.72 -8.69
C VAL A 115 -27.87 -28.08 -8.65
N TYR A 116 -28.56 -29.08 -8.12
CA TYR A 116 -28.10 -30.46 -7.97
C TYR A 116 -28.80 -31.37 -8.99
N ASP A 117 -28.08 -32.38 -9.47
CA ASP A 117 -28.60 -33.42 -10.36
C ASP A 117 -28.99 -34.66 -9.54
N PRO A 118 -30.30 -35.05 -9.51
CA PRO A 118 -30.78 -36.28 -8.89
C PRO A 118 -30.46 -37.55 -9.70
N ASN A 119 -29.55 -37.47 -10.68
CA ASN A 119 -29.08 -38.57 -11.52
C ASN A 119 -30.21 -39.26 -12.31
N THR A 120 -31.17 -38.48 -12.80
CA THR A 120 -32.34 -39.00 -13.55
C THR A 120 -32.03 -39.28 -15.02
N GLY A 121 -30.83 -38.95 -15.50
CA GLY A 121 -30.43 -39.07 -16.91
C GLY A 121 -31.09 -38.05 -17.83
N ILE A 122 -31.82 -37.08 -17.27
CA ILE A 122 -32.47 -36.00 -18.02
C ILE A 122 -31.47 -34.86 -18.20
N ASP A 123 -31.17 -34.56 -19.46
CA ASP A 123 -30.36 -33.38 -19.81
C ASP A 123 -31.23 -32.12 -19.79
N VAL A 124 -30.70 -31.02 -19.24
CA VAL A 124 -31.41 -29.75 -19.11
C VAL A 124 -30.64 -28.68 -19.85
N HIS A 125 -31.34 -27.96 -20.73
CA HIS A 125 -30.72 -26.91 -21.52
C HIS A 125 -30.10 -25.80 -20.64
N TYR A 126 -28.86 -25.42 -20.93
CA TYR A 126 -28.08 -24.46 -20.13
C TYR A 126 -28.78 -23.10 -19.96
N SER A 127 -29.59 -22.68 -20.95
CA SER A 127 -30.33 -21.41 -20.88
C SER A 127 -31.34 -21.37 -19.73
N VAL A 128 -31.84 -22.53 -19.31
CA VAL A 128 -32.79 -22.67 -18.20
C VAL A 128 -32.02 -22.68 -16.89
N LEU A 129 -30.95 -23.46 -16.80
CA LEU A 129 -30.10 -23.55 -15.60
C LEU A 129 -29.51 -22.20 -15.22
N ASN A 130 -28.97 -21.44 -16.18
CA ASN A 130 -28.37 -20.13 -15.95
C ASN A 130 -29.37 -19.06 -15.49
N ARG A 131 -30.68 -19.31 -15.66
CA ARG A 131 -31.74 -18.39 -15.26
C ARG A 131 -32.58 -18.91 -14.09
N MET A 132 -32.18 -20.02 -13.46
CA MET A 132 -32.94 -20.68 -12.42
C MET A 132 -33.33 -19.72 -11.28
N ASP A 133 -32.37 -18.97 -10.71
CA ASP A 133 -32.66 -18.00 -9.64
C ASP A 133 -33.55 -16.84 -10.09
N SER A 134 -33.45 -16.44 -11.38
CA SER A 134 -34.36 -15.43 -11.93
C SER A 134 -35.80 -15.94 -12.00
N TYR A 135 -35.98 -17.20 -12.44
CA TYR A 135 -37.30 -17.83 -12.47
C TYR A 135 -37.88 -18.03 -11.07
N ILE A 136 -37.06 -18.48 -10.12
CA ILE A 136 -37.45 -18.58 -8.71
C ILE A 136 -37.91 -17.22 -8.18
N SER A 137 -37.10 -16.17 -8.39
CA SER A 137 -37.43 -14.82 -7.93
C SER A 137 -38.72 -14.27 -8.56
N GLU A 138 -38.93 -14.52 -9.86
CA GLU A 138 -40.14 -14.10 -10.56
C GLU A 138 -41.38 -14.86 -10.07
N MET A 139 -41.26 -16.18 -9.89
CA MET A 139 -42.33 -17.05 -9.39
C MET A 139 -42.73 -16.65 -7.96
N GLU A 140 -41.76 -16.45 -7.07
CA GLU A 140 -42.04 -15.99 -5.71
C GLU A 140 -42.58 -14.56 -5.65
N GLY A 141 -42.09 -13.67 -6.51
CA GLY A 141 -42.59 -12.30 -6.62
C GLY A 141 -44.07 -12.22 -7.05
N LYS A 142 -44.54 -13.23 -7.80
CA LYS A 142 -45.95 -13.40 -8.17
C LYS A 142 -46.78 -14.17 -7.12
N GLY A 143 -46.13 -14.75 -6.11
CA GLY A 143 -46.79 -15.62 -5.12
C GLY A 143 -47.23 -16.97 -5.70
N GLU A 144 -46.62 -17.42 -6.79
CA GLU A 144 -46.94 -18.67 -7.46
C GLU A 144 -46.12 -19.83 -6.86
N ALA A 145 -46.71 -21.04 -6.83
CA ALA A 145 -46.01 -22.26 -6.39
C ALA A 145 -45.32 -22.99 -7.54
N GLU A 146 -45.71 -22.70 -8.78
CA GLU A 146 -45.16 -23.27 -10.00
C GLU A 146 -45.06 -22.20 -11.09
N MET A 147 -44.05 -22.32 -11.96
CA MET A 147 -43.86 -21.46 -13.12
C MET A 147 -43.40 -22.29 -14.30
N SER A 148 -44.12 -22.19 -15.42
CA SER A 148 -43.70 -22.78 -16.69
C SER A 148 -42.67 -21.88 -17.37
N VAL A 149 -41.57 -22.47 -17.80
CA VAL A 149 -40.47 -21.80 -18.49
C VAL A 149 -40.11 -22.57 -19.75
N THR A 150 -39.56 -21.88 -20.74
CA THR A 150 -39.18 -22.49 -22.01
C THR A 150 -37.72 -22.19 -22.29
N ASP A 151 -36.97 -23.17 -22.79
CA ASP A 151 -35.62 -22.93 -23.30
C ASP A 151 -35.62 -22.18 -24.64
N THR A 152 -34.43 -21.89 -25.16
CA THR A 152 -34.26 -21.22 -26.46
C THR A 152 -34.83 -22.03 -27.63
N ASP A 153 -34.88 -23.35 -27.48
CA ASP A 153 -35.29 -24.29 -28.52
C ASP A 153 -36.80 -24.54 -28.51
N GLY A 154 -37.49 -24.17 -27.44
CA GLY A 154 -38.95 -24.32 -27.31
C GLY A 154 -39.39 -25.48 -26.42
N ALA A 155 -38.47 -26.18 -25.74
CA ALA A 155 -38.82 -27.22 -24.79
C ALA A 155 -39.29 -26.59 -23.47
N GLU A 156 -40.36 -27.15 -22.91
CA GLU A 156 -40.96 -26.67 -21.67
C GLU A 156 -40.39 -27.36 -20.43
N TYR A 157 -40.20 -26.54 -19.40
CA TYR A 157 -39.81 -26.94 -18.08
C TYR A 157 -40.75 -26.29 -17.08
N VAL A 158 -40.86 -26.87 -15.89
CA VAL A 158 -41.64 -26.30 -14.79
C VAL A 158 -40.76 -26.17 -13.58
N VAL A 159 -40.63 -24.94 -13.09
CA VAL A 159 -40.03 -24.65 -11.78
C VAL A 159 -41.14 -24.79 -10.75
N ASN A 160 -40.94 -25.62 -9.72
CA ASN A 160 -41.89 -25.76 -8.61
C ASN A 160 -41.21 -25.45 -7.28
N LYS A 161 -41.90 -24.72 -6.41
CA LYS A 161 -41.50 -24.57 -5.01
C LYS A 161 -41.91 -25.81 -4.22
N LEU A 162 -40.93 -26.56 -3.74
CA LEU A 162 -41.17 -27.75 -2.92
C LEU A 162 -41.34 -27.38 -1.44
N GLY A 163 -40.62 -26.35 -1.01
CA GLY A 163 -40.68 -25.83 0.34
C GLY A 163 -39.85 -24.57 0.48
N ASP A 164 -39.57 -24.17 1.71
CA ASP A 164 -38.70 -23.04 1.97
C ASP A 164 -37.30 -23.33 1.40
N ARG A 165 -36.79 -22.44 0.54
CA ARG A 165 -35.43 -22.52 -0.03
C ARG A 165 -35.14 -23.77 -0.89
N VAL A 166 -36.17 -24.52 -1.30
CA VAL A 166 -36.02 -25.74 -2.13
C VAL A 166 -37.01 -25.72 -3.28
N TYR A 167 -36.47 -25.87 -4.49
CA TYR A 167 -37.21 -25.83 -5.74
C TYR A 167 -36.82 -27.01 -6.62
N SER A 168 -37.75 -27.49 -7.44
CA SER A 168 -37.46 -28.48 -8.48
C SER A 168 -37.61 -27.84 -9.85
N LEU A 169 -36.82 -28.34 -10.80
CA LEU A 169 -37.02 -28.11 -12.22
C LEU A 169 -37.43 -29.45 -12.84
N SER A 170 -38.64 -29.51 -13.35
CA SER A 170 -39.16 -30.68 -14.06
C SER A 170 -39.09 -30.48 -15.56
N ALA A 171 -38.74 -31.53 -16.30
CA ALA A 171 -38.78 -31.55 -17.76
C ALA A 171 -39.84 -32.55 -18.23
N SER A 172 -40.54 -32.22 -19.30
CA SER A 172 -41.45 -33.15 -19.98
C SER A 172 -40.65 -34.24 -20.71
N GLU A 173 -41.01 -35.50 -20.53
CA GLU A 173 -40.44 -36.62 -21.29
C GLU A 173 -40.67 -36.39 -22.80
N THR A 174 -39.62 -36.35 -23.61
CA THR A 174 -39.76 -36.23 -25.07
C THR A 174 -40.04 -37.60 -25.69
N ARG A 175 -41.21 -37.78 -26.30
CA ARG A 175 -41.59 -38.99 -27.02
C ARG A 175 -41.55 -38.73 -28.53
N PRO A 176 -40.50 -39.16 -29.24
CA PRO A 176 -40.38 -38.90 -30.67
C PRO A 176 -41.46 -39.64 -31.45
N VAL A 177 -42.09 -38.94 -32.42
CA VAL A 177 -43.22 -39.46 -33.21
C VAL A 177 -42.87 -39.56 -34.68
N ALA A 178 -42.13 -38.60 -35.24
CA ALA A 178 -41.73 -38.64 -36.65
C ALA A 178 -40.52 -37.75 -36.97
N ASN A 179 -39.79 -38.07 -38.02
CA ASN A 179 -38.82 -37.18 -38.65
C ASN A 179 -39.45 -36.55 -39.89
N TYR A 180 -39.46 -35.22 -39.93
CA TYR A 180 -39.83 -34.42 -41.09
C TYR A 180 -38.57 -34.07 -41.89
N PHE A 181 -38.62 -34.26 -43.20
CA PHE A 181 -37.55 -33.92 -44.14
C PHE A 181 -38.03 -32.88 -45.14
N GLU A 182 -37.22 -31.85 -45.39
CA GLU A 182 -37.53 -30.82 -46.39
C GLU A 182 -37.36 -31.31 -47.84
N LYS A 183 -36.56 -32.37 -48.06
CA LYS A 183 -36.31 -32.99 -49.37
C LYS A 183 -36.29 -34.51 -49.24
N ALA A 184 -37.15 -35.22 -49.96
CA ALA A 184 -37.19 -36.67 -49.96
C ALA A 184 -36.43 -37.26 -51.16
N THR A 185 -35.46 -38.16 -50.92
CA THR A 185 -34.82 -38.92 -52.02
C THR A 185 -35.78 -40.00 -52.50
N VAL A 186 -36.22 -39.91 -53.76
CA VAL A 186 -37.19 -40.86 -54.34
C VAL A 186 -36.51 -42.00 -55.09
N ALA A 187 -35.37 -41.73 -55.73
CA ALA A 187 -34.65 -42.74 -56.49
C ALA A 187 -33.16 -42.42 -56.61
N SER A 188 -32.35 -43.44 -56.77
CA SER A 188 -30.98 -43.34 -57.30
C SER A 188 -30.95 -43.85 -58.74
N TYR A 189 -30.38 -43.07 -59.66
CA TYR A 189 -30.29 -43.40 -61.08
C TYR A 189 -28.84 -43.67 -61.50
N ASN A 190 -28.62 -44.79 -62.19
CA ASN A 190 -27.33 -45.16 -62.77
C ASN A 190 -27.37 -45.02 -64.30
N LYS A 191 -26.63 -44.04 -64.83
CA LYS A 191 -26.59 -43.70 -66.26
C LYS A 191 -25.97 -44.81 -67.13
N LEU A 192 -25.05 -45.60 -66.57
CA LEU A 192 -24.31 -46.64 -67.33
C LEU A 192 -25.17 -47.86 -67.64
N GLY A 193 -26.06 -48.23 -66.71
CA GLY A 193 -26.96 -49.37 -66.85
C GLY A 193 -28.42 -48.99 -67.12
N ASN A 194 -28.72 -47.68 -67.26
CA ASN A 194 -30.07 -47.12 -67.32
C ASN A 194 -31.02 -47.74 -66.28
N SER A 195 -30.57 -47.82 -65.03
CA SER A 195 -31.28 -48.53 -63.96
C SER A 195 -31.60 -47.59 -62.80
N PHE A 196 -32.79 -47.71 -62.25
CA PHE A 196 -33.24 -46.99 -61.06
C PHE A 196 -33.25 -47.89 -59.83
N THR A 197 -32.82 -47.36 -58.69
CA THR A 197 -33.00 -47.96 -57.36
C THR A 197 -33.96 -47.08 -56.58
N TRP A 198 -35.11 -47.64 -56.20
CA TRP A 198 -36.20 -46.89 -55.59
C TRP A 198 -36.09 -46.90 -54.08
N ASN A 199 -36.26 -45.74 -53.46
CA ASN A 199 -36.35 -45.66 -52.00
C ASN A 199 -37.77 -45.95 -51.50
N ASN A 200 -38.80 -45.65 -52.29
CA ASN A 200 -40.18 -45.82 -51.86
C ASN A 200 -41.13 -46.12 -53.04
N GLY A 201 -41.09 -47.36 -53.52
CA GLY A 201 -41.88 -47.83 -54.66
C GLY A 201 -41.36 -47.35 -56.03
N ALA A 202 -41.58 -48.17 -57.06
CA ALA A 202 -41.25 -47.78 -58.43
C ALA A 202 -42.18 -46.66 -58.91
N LEU A 203 -41.60 -45.57 -59.41
CA LEU A 203 -42.35 -44.52 -60.10
C LEU A 203 -42.59 -44.89 -61.57
N SER A 204 -43.52 -44.19 -62.20
CA SER A 204 -44.02 -44.47 -63.55
C SER A 204 -42.91 -44.55 -64.60
N GLU A 205 -43.19 -45.25 -65.70
CA GLU A 205 -42.29 -45.28 -66.86
C GLU A 205 -42.07 -43.86 -67.43
N GLU A 206 -43.07 -42.99 -67.30
CA GLU A 206 -42.99 -41.57 -67.68
C GLU A 206 -41.96 -40.82 -66.82
N PHE A 207 -41.95 -41.06 -65.51
CA PHE A 207 -40.92 -40.54 -64.61
C PHE A 207 -39.53 -41.06 -64.97
N GLN A 208 -39.38 -42.36 -65.21
CA GLN A 208 -38.09 -42.96 -65.56
C GLN A 208 -37.54 -42.35 -66.86
N ALA A 209 -38.39 -42.20 -67.87
CA ALA A 209 -38.03 -41.55 -69.13
C ALA A 209 -37.64 -40.08 -68.94
N ALA A 210 -38.41 -39.32 -68.15
CA ALA A 210 -38.13 -37.91 -67.87
C ALA A 210 -36.82 -37.73 -67.08
N ALA A 211 -36.58 -38.56 -66.07
CA ALA A 211 -35.38 -38.57 -65.25
C ALA A 211 -34.13 -38.94 -66.07
N SER A 212 -34.19 -40.04 -66.83
CA SER A 212 -33.08 -40.48 -67.69
C SER A 212 -32.75 -39.44 -68.75
N LYS A 213 -33.77 -38.82 -69.37
CA LYS A 213 -33.60 -37.75 -70.36
C LYS A 213 -32.99 -36.50 -69.73
N ALA A 214 -33.47 -36.07 -68.57
CA ALA A 214 -32.91 -34.91 -67.88
C ALA A 214 -31.42 -35.09 -67.52
N VAL A 215 -31.02 -36.30 -67.10
CA VAL A 215 -29.62 -36.66 -66.84
C VAL A 215 -28.77 -36.74 -68.12
N GLN A 216 -29.37 -37.14 -69.25
CA GLN A 216 -28.69 -37.12 -70.56
C GLN A 216 -28.49 -35.69 -71.06
N ASP A 217 -29.51 -34.83 -70.90
CA ASP A 217 -29.50 -33.41 -71.27
C ASP A 217 -28.68 -32.54 -70.31
N GLY A 218 -28.14 -33.10 -69.22
CA GLY A 218 -27.34 -32.38 -68.22
C GLY A 218 -28.16 -31.42 -67.35
N LYS A 219 -29.47 -31.61 -67.23
CA LYS A 219 -30.35 -30.79 -66.41
C LYS A 219 -30.24 -31.19 -64.94
N GLU A 220 -30.18 -30.19 -64.06
CA GLU A 220 -30.20 -30.37 -62.60
C GLU A 220 -31.61 -30.57 -62.05
N THR A 221 -32.65 -30.28 -62.84
CA THR A 221 -34.05 -30.46 -62.44
C THR A 221 -34.91 -30.93 -63.62
N PHE A 222 -36.00 -31.61 -63.30
CA PHE A 222 -37.04 -31.94 -64.28
C PHE A 222 -38.42 -31.92 -63.62
N ARG A 223 -39.45 -31.74 -64.46
CA ARG A 223 -40.84 -31.86 -64.03
C ARG A 223 -41.48 -33.09 -64.67
N CYS A 224 -42.20 -33.85 -63.85
CA CYS A 224 -42.95 -35.03 -64.28
C CYS A 224 -44.19 -35.14 -63.40
N GLU A 225 -45.34 -35.47 -63.98
CA GLU A 225 -46.61 -35.66 -63.26
C GLU A 225 -46.99 -34.47 -62.34
N GLY A 226 -46.72 -33.25 -62.79
CA GLY A 226 -47.02 -32.03 -62.03
C GLY A 226 -46.02 -31.68 -60.93
N GLU A 227 -44.98 -32.48 -60.73
CA GLU A 227 -44.01 -32.29 -59.65
C GLU A 227 -42.61 -31.97 -60.13
N GLN A 228 -41.85 -31.28 -59.28
CA GLN A 228 -40.47 -30.91 -59.57
C GLN A 228 -39.48 -31.80 -58.79
N TYR A 229 -38.56 -32.38 -59.54
CA TYR A 229 -37.50 -33.24 -59.05
C TYR A 229 -36.14 -32.58 -59.27
N THR A 230 -35.23 -32.77 -58.32
CA THR A 230 -33.85 -32.30 -58.39
C THR A 230 -32.91 -33.49 -58.57
N ILE A 231 -31.97 -33.36 -59.48
CA ILE A 231 -30.96 -34.36 -59.81
C ILE A 231 -29.63 -33.89 -59.26
N THR A 232 -29.06 -34.67 -58.35
CA THR A 232 -27.74 -34.39 -57.78
C THR A 232 -26.79 -35.51 -58.15
N MET A 233 -25.72 -35.20 -58.88
CA MET A 233 -24.68 -36.19 -59.18
C MET A 233 -23.94 -36.56 -57.89
N GLN A 234 -24.03 -37.83 -57.48
CA GLN A 234 -23.36 -38.34 -56.29
C GLN A 234 -21.93 -38.78 -56.62
N LYS A 235 -21.75 -39.41 -57.78
CA LYS A 235 -20.46 -39.81 -58.36
C LYS A 235 -20.60 -40.00 -59.86
N LYS A 236 -19.49 -40.16 -60.59
CA LYS A 236 -19.51 -40.35 -62.06
C LYS A 236 -20.55 -41.42 -62.45
N ASN A 237 -21.53 -41.02 -63.26
CA ASN A 237 -22.65 -41.83 -63.75
C ASN A 237 -23.68 -42.33 -62.70
N ARG A 238 -23.66 -41.84 -61.45
CA ARG A 238 -24.71 -42.10 -60.45
C ARG A 238 -25.29 -40.80 -59.89
N TYR A 239 -26.61 -40.71 -59.92
CA TYR A 239 -27.37 -39.53 -59.54
C TYR A 239 -28.37 -39.89 -58.44
N SER A 240 -28.55 -39.01 -57.46
CA SER A 240 -29.67 -39.04 -56.53
C SER A 240 -30.75 -38.12 -57.06
N ILE A 241 -31.99 -38.59 -57.09
CA ILE A 241 -33.15 -37.82 -57.49
C ILE A 241 -33.99 -37.56 -56.25
N THR A 242 -34.09 -36.29 -55.86
CA THR A 242 -34.91 -35.83 -54.74
C THR A 242 -36.15 -35.15 -55.26
N ARG A 243 -37.30 -35.48 -54.65
CA ARG A 243 -38.55 -34.74 -54.83
C ARG A 243 -38.48 -33.51 -53.93
N SER A 244 -38.78 -32.33 -54.48
CA SER A 244 -38.76 -31.07 -53.73
C SER A 244 -39.97 -30.90 -52.79
N ASN A 245 -40.59 -32.00 -52.36
CA ASN A 245 -41.75 -32.02 -51.50
C ASN A 245 -41.36 -32.68 -50.16
N SER A 246 -41.85 -32.11 -49.06
CA SER A 246 -41.58 -32.57 -47.71
C SER A 246 -42.00 -34.03 -47.49
N GLY A 247 -41.30 -34.77 -46.63
CA GLY A 247 -41.62 -36.14 -46.27
C GLY A 247 -41.65 -36.33 -44.75
N VAL A 248 -42.59 -37.13 -44.23
CA VAL A 248 -42.66 -37.48 -42.80
C VAL A 248 -42.41 -38.97 -42.65
N GLU A 249 -41.37 -39.32 -41.91
CA GLU A 249 -41.03 -40.69 -41.52
C GLU A 249 -41.47 -40.92 -40.07
N PHE A 250 -42.50 -41.73 -39.87
CA PHE A 250 -43.05 -42.01 -38.54
C PHE A 250 -42.17 -42.97 -37.75
N ILE A 251 -41.93 -42.63 -36.49
CA ILE A 251 -41.27 -43.46 -35.49
C ILE A 251 -42.39 -44.21 -34.76
N GLY A 252 -42.72 -45.41 -35.24
CA GLY A 252 -43.83 -46.21 -34.73
C GLY A 252 -45.10 -46.12 -35.58
N ARG A 253 -46.24 -45.74 -34.98
CA ARG A 253 -47.54 -45.76 -35.67
C ARG A 253 -47.62 -44.65 -36.73
N ARG A 254 -48.00 -45.03 -37.95
CA ARG A 254 -48.28 -44.07 -39.03
C ARG A 254 -49.58 -43.31 -38.75
N LEU A 255 -49.52 -41.97 -38.75
CA LEU A 255 -50.66 -41.07 -38.49
C LEU A 255 -51.33 -40.52 -39.76
N GLY A 256 -50.85 -40.94 -40.94
CA GLY A 256 -51.50 -40.66 -42.23
C GLY A 256 -51.19 -39.29 -42.82
N ASP A 257 -51.81 -38.99 -43.96
CA ASP A 257 -51.50 -37.79 -44.76
C ASP A 257 -52.05 -36.49 -44.16
N GLY A 258 -53.11 -36.57 -43.33
CA GLY A 258 -53.64 -35.43 -42.58
C GLY A 258 -52.64 -34.88 -41.55
N PHE A 259 -51.91 -35.76 -40.85
CA PHE A 259 -50.86 -35.36 -39.92
C PHE A 259 -49.73 -34.61 -40.62
N LYS A 260 -49.36 -35.10 -41.81
CA LYS A 260 -48.35 -34.44 -42.64
C LYS A 260 -48.80 -33.04 -43.05
N ALA A 261 -50.06 -32.87 -43.47
CA ALA A 261 -50.59 -31.58 -43.89
C ALA A 261 -50.53 -30.53 -42.77
N GLU A 262 -50.85 -30.91 -41.53
CA GLU A 262 -50.73 -30.01 -40.37
C GLU A 262 -49.27 -29.70 -40.02
N ALA A 263 -48.37 -30.68 -40.11
CA ALA A 263 -46.93 -30.45 -39.94
C ALA A 263 -46.35 -29.51 -41.01
N ASP A 264 -46.72 -29.71 -42.29
CA ASP A 264 -46.35 -28.86 -43.42
C ASP A 264 -46.81 -27.41 -43.18
N ALA A 265 -48.07 -27.23 -42.75
CA ALA A 265 -48.65 -25.91 -42.47
C ALA A 265 -47.97 -25.19 -41.31
N ALA A 266 -47.70 -25.90 -40.22
CA ALA A 266 -47.04 -25.33 -39.05
C ALA A 266 -45.59 -24.93 -39.33
N ILE A 267 -44.84 -25.76 -40.05
CA ILE A 267 -43.46 -25.45 -40.44
C ILE A 267 -43.43 -24.25 -41.40
N ALA A 268 -44.34 -24.20 -42.39
CA ALA A 268 -44.44 -23.07 -43.31
C ALA A 268 -44.82 -21.76 -42.60
N ALA A 269 -45.62 -21.84 -41.53
CA ALA A 269 -45.99 -20.71 -40.68
C ALA A 269 -44.92 -20.34 -39.64
N GLY A 270 -43.81 -21.08 -39.55
CA GLY A 270 -42.77 -20.88 -38.53
C GLY A 270 -43.22 -21.20 -37.11
N GLN A 271 -44.27 -22.01 -36.97
CA GLN A 271 -44.78 -22.46 -35.67
C GLN A 271 -43.86 -23.54 -35.08
N LYS A 272 -43.74 -23.58 -33.75
CA LYS A 272 -42.94 -24.58 -33.03
C LYS A 272 -43.72 -25.85 -32.65
N SER A 273 -45.02 -25.88 -32.95
CA SER A 273 -45.93 -26.98 -32.61
C SER A 273 -47.19 -26.92 -33.48
N PHE A 274 -47.89 -28.05 -33.58
CA PHE A 274 -49.19 -28.16 -34.24
C PHE A 274 -50.07 -29.18 -33.50
N GLU A 275 -51.38 -29.11 -33.71
CA GLU A 275 -52.34 -30.04 -33.11
C GLU A 275 -52.89 -30.98 -34.19
N PHE A 276 -52.93 -32.27 -33.91
CA PHE A 276 -53.53 -33.26 -34.80
C PHE A 276 -54.25 -34.33 -33.99
N ASP A 277 -55.52 -34.60 -34.32
CA ASP A 277 -56.37 -35.58 -33.63
C ASP A 277 -56.42 -35.38 -32.10
N GLY A 278 -56.54 -34.12 -31.67
CA GLY A 278 -56.60 -33.71 -30.25
C GLY A 278 -55.29 -33.89 -29.47
N THR A 279 -54.17 -34.17 -30.15
CA THR A 279 -52.84 -34.29 -29.55
C THR A 279 -51.93 -33.19 -30.08
N THR A 280 -51.22 -32.50 -29.19
CA THR A 280 -50.23 -31.48 -29.55
C THR A 280 -48.88 -32.12 -29.85
N TYR A 281 -48.33 -31.84 -31.03
CA TYR A 281 -47.01 -32.26 -31.49
C TYR A 281 -46.08 -31.06 -31.57
N ARG A 282 -44.84 -31.19 -31.10
CA ARG A 282 -43.81 -30.15 -31.18
C ARG A 282 -42.78 -30.44 -32.26
N LEU A 283 -42.19 -29.37 -32.78
CA LEU A 283 -41.23 -29.37 -33.86
C LEU A 283 -39.86 -28.90 -33.34
N ARG A 284 -38.87 -29.80 -33.32
CA ARG A 284 -37.47 -29.45 -33.02
C ARG A 284 -36.66 -29.47 -34.30
N ALA A 285 -36.00 -28.37 -34.65
CA ALA A 285 -35.16 -28.32 -35.84
C ALA A 285 -33.98 -29.32 -35.74
N GLN A 286 -33.68 -30.01 -36.83
CA GLN A 286 -32.54 -30.91 -36.97
C GLN A 286 -31.93 -30.83 -38.37
N ALA A 287 -30.79 -31.46 -38.59
CA ALA A 287 -30.12 -31.43 -39.89
C ALA A 287 -31.04 -31.99 -41.00
N GLY A 288 -31.49 -31.14 -41.91
CA GLY A 288 -32.34 -31.53 -43.05
C GLY A 288 -33.86 -31.55 -42.79
N GLY A 289 -34.32 -31.06 -41.64
CA GLY A 289 -35.75 -30.88 -41.36
C GLY A 289 -36.06 -30.76 -39.86
N TYR A 290 -37.10 -31.46 -39.38
CA TYR A 290 -37.59 -31.35 -38.00
C TYR A 290 -37.81 -32.72 -37.36
N LEU A 291 -37.57 -32.84 -36.06
CA LEU A 291 -38.06 -33.94 -35.24
C LEU A 291 -39.43 -33.53 -34.68
N ILE A 292 -40.44 -34.34 -34.95
CA ILE A 292 -41.79 -34.20 -34.43
C ILE A 292 -41.95 -35.11 -33.21
N TYR A 293 -42.34 -34.57 -32.07
CA TYR A 293 -42.47 -35.31 -30.81
C TYR A 293 -43.69 -34.89 -29.99
N THR A 294 -44.12 -35.76 -29.08
CA THR A 294 -45.10 -35.44 -28.03
C THR A 294 -44.41 -35.35 -26.67
N GLU A 295 -45.04 -34.65 -25.73
CA GLU A 295 -44.59 -34.59 -24.36
C GLU A 295 -45.29 -35.67 -23.51
N GLY A 296 -44.51 -36.43 -22.75
CA GLY A 296 -44.96 -37.46 -21.82
C GLY A 296 -45.09 -36.93 -20.39
N ALA A 297 -44.89 -37.82 -19.41
CA ALA A 297 -44.95 -37.44 -18.00
C ALA A 297 -43.83 -36.45 -17.64
N ARG A 298 -44.12 -35.52 -16.73
CA ARG A 298 -43.13 -34.60 -16.17
C ARG A 298 -42.32 -35.32 -15.10
N ASN A 299 -41.00 -35.27 -15.23
CA ASN A 299 -40.08 -35.83 -14.25
C ASN A 299 -39.15 -34.75 -13.72
N ILE A 300 -38.75 -34.84 -12.45
CA ILE A 300 -37.80 -33.91 -11.84
C ILE A 300 -36.43 -34.12 -12.51
N ALA A 301 -35.96 -33.07 -13.18
CA ALA A 301 -34.66 -33.07 -13.85
C ALA A 301 -33.57 -32.50 -12.94
N ARG A 302 -33.86 -31.44 -12.18
CA ARG A 302 -32.90 -30.80 -11.27
C ARG A 302 -33.56 -30.30 -10.00
N ILE A 303 -32.75 -30.05 -8.97
CA ILE A 303 -33.19 -29.49 -7.70
C ILE A 303 -32.32 -28.30 -7.35
N ALA A 304 -32.94 -27.15 -7.09
CA ALA A 304 -32.25 -25.95 -6.68
C ALA A 304 -32.49 -25.69 -5.19
N SER A 305 -31.42 -25.35 -4.46
CA SER A 305 -31.56 -24.90 -3.08
C SER A 305 -30.49 -23.90 -2.68
N THR A 306 -30.88 -22.96 -1.80
CA THR A 306 -29.98 -22.01 -1.15
C THR A 306 -29.43 -22.52 0.18
N PHE A 307 -29.65 -23.79 0.55
CA PHE A 307 -28.99 -24.40 1.70
C PHE A 307 -27.49 -24.66 1.46
N VAL A 308 -26.70 -24.56 2.52
CA VAL A 308 -25.30 -24.96 2.60
C VAL A 308 -25.23 -26.27 3.38
N PHE A 309 -24.64 -27.31 2.81
CA PHE A 309 -24.38 -28.56 3.49
C PHE A 309 -23.04 -28.45 4.25
N ASN A 310 -23.10 -28.34 5.57
CA ASN A 310 -21.93 -28.36 6.44
C ASN A 310 -21.68 -29.78 6.92
N ASN A 311 -20.60 -30.40 6.46
CA ASN A 311 -20.30 -31.79 6.81
C ASN A 311 -19.80 -31.88 8.27
N TYR A 312 -20.17 -32.96 8.97
CA TYR A 312 -19.57 -33.28 10.27
C TYR A 312 -18.12 -33.74 10.11
N ASP A 313 -17.80 -34.38 8.99
CA ASP A 313 -16.46 -34.77 8.58
C ASP A 313 -16.14 -34.17 7.21
N ASN A 314 -15.24 -33.20 7.18
CA ASN A 314 -14.83 -32.51 5.95
C ASN A 314 -14.05 -33.41 4.98
N THR A 315 -13.62 -34.60 5.39
CA THR A 315 -12.99 -35.59 4.49
C THR A 315 -14.01 -36.39 3.69
N VAL A 316 -15.27 -36.43 4.14
CA VAL A 316 -16.37 -37.14 3.47
C VAL A 316 -17.01 -36.22 2.45
N GLN A 317 -16.96 -36.59 1.16
CA GLN A 317 -17.69 -35.86 0.11
C GLN A 317 -19.09 -36.45 -0.07
N ILE A 318 -20.11 -35.59 0.04
CA ILE A 318 -21.50 -35.96 -0.24
C ILE A 318 -21.75 -35.70 -1.72
N SER A 319 -22.17 -36.74 -2.45
CA SER A 319 -22.48 -36.65 -3.87
C SER A 319 -23.70 -35.75 -4.12
N ASP A 320 -23.77 -35.17 -5.32
CA ASP A 320 -24.87 -34.28 -5.67
C ASP A 320 -26.22 -35.01 -5.75
N ASP A 321 -26.24 -36.31 -6.11
CA ASP A 321 -27.44 -37.15 -6.05
C ASP A 321 -27.96 -37.28 -4.60
N VAL A 322 -27.07 -37.56 -3.64
CA VAL A 322 -27.45 -37.63 -2.21
C VAL A 322 -28.00 -36.29 -1.72
N LYS A 323 -27.39 -35.16 -2.11
CA LYS A 323 -27.91 -33.82 -1.76
C LYS A 323 -29.26 -33.54 -2.40
N ALA A 324 -29.41 -33.88 -3.68
CA ALA A 324 -30.64 -33.72 -4.44
C ALA A 324 -31.78 -34.51 -3.78
N GLN A 325 -31.59 -35.81 -3.55
CA GLN A 325 -32.58 -36.67 -2.91
C GLN A 325 -32.88 -36.26 -1.46
N ALA A 326 -31.88 -35.78 -0.71
CA ALA A 326 -32.10 -35.21 0.61
C ALA A 326 -33.04 -34.00 0.56
N LEU A 327 -32.84 -33.07 -0.38
CA LEU A 327 -33.70 -31.90 -0.52
C LEU A 327 -35.14 -32.27 -0.95
N LEU A 328 -35.34 -33.32 -1.76
CA LEU A 328 -36.69 -33.84 -2.03
C LEU A 328 -37.32 -34.43 -0.78
N ALA A 329 -36.57 -35.25 -0.05
CA ALA A 329 -37.06 -35.95 1.13
C ALA A 329 -37.34 -34.98 2.29
N LEU A 330 -36.71 -33.81 2.33
CA LEU A 330 -36.86 -32.80 3.39
C LEU A 330 -38.32 -32.37 3.59
N TYR A 331 -39.08 -32.24 2.50
CA TYR A 331 -40.50 -31.87 2.52
C TYR A 331 -41.43 -33.07 2.24
N GLY A 332 -40.88 -34.28 2.24
CA GLY A 332 -41.62 -35.54 2.12
C GLY A 332 -41.46 -36.42 3.37
N ASP A 333 -41.24 -37.71 3.17
CA ASP A 333 -41.15 -38.71 4.27
C ASP A 333 -39.79 -38.70 5.01
N GLY A 334 -38.87 -37.81 4.63
CA GLY A 334 -37.56 -37.67 5.27
C GLY A 334 -36.62 -38.87 5.11
N ARG A 335 -36.94 -39.83 4.24
CA ARG A 335 -36.15 -41.06 4.00
C ARG A 335 -35.97 -41.30 2.51
N PHE A 336 -34.77 -41.73 2.11
CA PHE A 336 -34.45 -42.03 0.71
C PHE A 336 -33.28 -43.01 0.62
N SER A 337 -33.03 -43.55 -0.58
CA SER A 337 -31.87 -44.41 -0.84
C SER A 337 -31.17 -44.01 -2.14
N VAL A 338 -29.84 -44.01 -2.11
CA VAL A 338 -28.97 -43.78 -3.27
C VAL A 338 -27.96 -44.91 -3.30
N ASP A 339 -27.79 -45.55 -4.46
CA ASP A 339 -26.88 -46.69 -4.68
C ASP A 339 -26.98 -47.80 -3.61
N GLY A 340 -28.20 -48.07 -3.14
CA GLY A 340 -28.46 -49.10 -2.11
C GLY A 340 -28.11 -48.70 -0.68
N THR A 341 -27.64 -47.48 -0.45
CA THR A 341 -27.42 -46.92 0.89
C THR A 341 -28.64 -46.13 1.34
N ASN A 342 -29.09 -46.32 2.58
CA ASN A 342 -30.24 -45.61 3.15
C ASN A 342 -29.79 -44.33 3.85
N TYR A 343 -30.54 -43.25 3.62
CA TYR A 343 -30.34 -41.94 4.20
C TYR A 343 -31.64 -41.42 4.81
N SER A 344 -31.51 -40.49 5.76
CA SER A 344 -32.64 -39.75 6.29
C SER A 344 -32.30 -38.29 6.51
N ILE A 345 -33.26 -37.41 6.29
CA ILE A 345 -33.17 -35.99 6.59
C ILE A 345 -34.33 -35.60 7.50
N ALA A 346 -34.04 -34.87 8.57
CA ALA A 346 -35.05 -34.47 9.53
C ALA A 346 -34.70 -33.13 10.19
N LYS A 347 -35.75 -32.39 10.58
CA LYS A 347 -35.60 -31.21 11.42
C LYS A 347 -35.54 -31.63 12.89
N LYS A 348 -34.38 -31.49 13.53
CA LYS A 348 -34.16 -31.78 14.97
C LYS A 348 -33.70 -30.51 15.67
N ASN A 349 -34.37 -30.10 16.75
CA ASN A 349 -34.02 -28.92 17.54
C ASN A 349 -33.82 -27.63 16.69
N GLY A 350 -34.67 -27.42 15.69
CA GLY A 350 -34.57 -26.26 14.78
C GLY A 350 -33.58 -26.43 13.62
N LYS A 351 -32.68 -27.40 13.68
CA LYS A 351 -31.66 -27.69 12.66
C LYS A 351 -32.13 -28.76 11.68
N ILE A 352 -31.64 -28.70 10.44
CA ILE A 352 -31.93 -29.71 9.42
C ILE A 352 -30.71 -30.62 9.29
N ILE A 353 -30.87 -31.88 9.67
CA ILE A 353 -29.76 -32.83 9.76
C ILE A 353 -29.96 -33.95 8.73
N LEU A 354 -28.93 -34.16 7.92
CA LEU A 354 -28.80 -35.29 7.01
C LEU A 354 -27.98 -36.40 7.70
N SER A 355 -28.54 -37.60 7.73
CA SER A 355 -27.92 -38.80 8.30
C SER A 355 -27.78 -39.90 7.24
N GLY A 356 -26.67 -40.61 7.26
CA GLY A 356 -26.43 -41.83 6.48
C GLY A 356 -26.44 -43.09 7.37
N ALA A 357 -25.96 -44.20 6.83
CA ALA A 357 -25.94 -45.49 7.53
C ALA A 357 -25.17 -45.49 8.88
N ASN A 358 -24.15 -44.63 9.00
CA ASN A 358 -23.23 -44.58 10.16
C ASN A 358 -23.45 -43.36 11.07
N GLY A 359 -24.56 -42.64 10.93
CA GLY A 359 -24.89 -41.47 11.75
C GLY A 359 -25.06 -40.18 10.95
N GLU A 360 -24.95 -39.04 11.64
CA GLU A 360 -25.14 -37.70 11.07
C GLU A 360 -23.94 -37.34 10.18
N ILE A 361 -24.21 -36.90 8.94
CA ILE A 361 -23.18 -36.65 7.93
C ILE A 361 -23.10 -35.18 7.51
N ALA A 362 -24.21 -34.43 7.55
CA ALA A 362 -24.21 -32.99 7.36
C ALA A 362 -25.38 -32.28 8.07
N GLU A 363 -25.16 -31.02 8.43
CA GLU A 363 -26.19 -30.06 8.82
C GLU A 363 -26.42 -29.06 7.68
N LEU A 364 -27.69 -28.77 7.35
CA LEU A 364 -28.04 -27.74 6.39
C LEU A 364 -28.18 -26.39 7.08
N SER A 365 -27.49 -25.37 6.57
CA SER A 365 -27.51 -24.00 7.07
C SER A 365 -27.88 -22.99 5.98
N ASN A 366 -28.42 -21.84 6.39
CA ASN A 366 -28.65 -20.69 5.51
C ASN A 366 -27.37 -19.89 5.25
N TYR A 367 -26.33 -20.12 6.06
CA TYR A 367 -25.10 -19.36 6.05
C TYR A 367 -23.92 -20.23 5.61
N SER A 368 -23.09 -19.67 4.72
CA SER A 368 -21.74 -20.18 4.47
C SER A 368 -20.79 -19.47 5.44
N VAL A 369 -20.35 -20.18 6.49
CA VAL A 369 -19.39 -19.68 7.47
C VAL A 369 -18.00 -20.24 7.17
N ARG A 370 -17.02 -19.36 6.96
CA ARG A 370 -15.64 -19.72 6.59
C ARG A 370 -14.62 -18.85 7.31
N ARG A 371 -13.35 -19.25 7.30
CA ARG A 371 -12.25 -18.34 7.70
C ARG A 371 -12.34 -17.08 6.87
N TYR A 372 -11.90 -15.96 7.44
CA TYR A 372 -11.90 -14.70 6.70
C TYR A 372 -11.02 -14.75 5.44
N SER A 373 -9.99 -15.61 5.43
CA SER A 373 -9.18 -15.94 4.26
C SER A 373 -9.93 -16.70 3.14
N GLY A 374 -11.19 -17.11 3.38
CA GLY A 374 -12.02 -17.91 2.46
C GLY A 374 -11.86 -19.42 2.63
N GLN A 375 -10.90 -19.89 3.43
CA GLN A 375 -10.67 -21.31 3.68
C GLN A 375 -11.77 -21.92 4.56
N ASP A 376 -12.17 -23.15 4.23
CA ASP A 376 -13.17 -23.90 4.99
C ASP A 376 -12.51 -24.84 6.01
N THR A 377 -11.93 -24.26 7.06
CA THR A 377 -11.22 -24.99 8.13
C THR A 377 -11.82 -24.79 9.52
N LEU A 378 -12.98 -24.13 9.59
CA LEU A 378 -13.70 -23.93 10.85
C LEU A 378 -14.45 -25.20 11.22
N ASP A 379 -14.46 -25.54 12.51
CA ASP A 379 -15.25 -26.65 13.02
C ASP A 379 -16.75 -26.36 12.90
N LEU A 380 -17.55 -27.43 12.87
CA LEU A 380 -18.99 -27.32 12.70
C LEU A 380 -19.64 -26.57 13.87
N ALA A 381 -19.20 -26.81 15.11
CA ALA A 381 -19.76 -26.17 16.30
C ALA A 381 -19.65 -24.63 16.25
N PHE A 382 -18.54 -24.11 15.73
CA PHE A 382 -18.34 -22.69 15.51
C PHE A 382 -19.28 -22.16 14.43
N LYS A 383 -19.42 -22.86 13.29
CA LYS A 383 -20.34 -22.47 12.21
C LYS A 383 -21.78 -22.40 12.70
N GLU A 384 -22.20 -23.40 13.46
CA GLU A 384 -23.53 -23.48 14.08
C GLU A 384 -23.74 -22.32 15.05
N LYS A 385 -22.77 -22.06 15.94
CA LYS A 385 -22.90 -20.97 16.91
C LYS A 385 -22.99 -19.60 16.23
N VAL A 386 -22.20 -19.39 15.17
CA VAL A 386 -22.26 -18.16 14.37
C VAL A 386 -23.61 -17.99 13.70
N ALA A 387 -24.19 -19.05 13.14
CA ALA A 387 -25.52 -18.99 12.52
C ALA A 387 -26.60 -18.62 13.55
N GLU A 388 -26.61 -19.26 14.72
CA GLU A 388 -27.53 -18.96 15.82
C GLU A 388 -27.43 -17.48 16.25
N VAL A 389 -26.20 -16.99 16.46
CA VAL A 389 -25.96 -15.60 16.86
C VAL A 389 -26.42 -14.62 15.79
N ILE A 390 -26.24 -14.93 14.50
CA ILE A 390 -26.71 -14.08 13.40
C ILE A 390 -28.24 -14.04 13.38
N ASP A 391 -28.91 -15.19 13.51
CA ASP A 391 -30.37 -15.26 13.52
C ASP A 391 -30.97 -14.47 14.70
N GLU A 392 -30.39 -14.61 15.90
CA GLU A 392 -30.77 -13.80 17.08
C GLU A 392 -30.51 -12.31 16.86
N MET A 393 -29.36 -11.95 16.28
CA MET A 393 -28.99 -10.57 15.98
C MET A 393 -29.99 -9.93 15.01
N ILE A 394 -30.41 -10.66 13.97
CA ILE A 394 -31.43 -10.21 13.01
C ILE A 394 -32.79 -10.07 13.69
N ALA A 395 -33.21 -11.07 14.48
CA ALA A 395 -34.49 -11.04 15.20
C ALA A 395 -34.59 -9.84 16.16
N ASN A 396 -33.47 -9.45 16.77
CA ASN A 396 -33.37 -8.29 17.66
C ASN A 396 -33.13 -6.96 16.93
N GLY A 397 -33.04 -6.94 15.60
CA GLY A 397 -32.79 -5.73 14.82
C GLY A 397 -31.40 -5.11 15.03
N GLN A 398 -30.43 -5.91 15.48
CA GLN A 398 -29.06 -5.46 15.76
C GLN A 398 -28.18 -5.58 14.51
N THR A 399 -27.19 -4.69 14.40
CA THR A 399 -26.16 -4.75 13.34
C THR A 399 -24.82 -5.22 13.87
N LYS A 400 -24.69 -5.33 15.20
CA LYS A 400 -23.48 -5.78 15.89
C LYS A 400 -23.85 -6.44 17.21
N THR A 401 -23.28 -7.60 17.50
CA THR A 401 -23.42 -8.31 18.77
C THR A 401 -22.14 -9.05 19.13
N SER A 402 -22.02 -9.52 20.37
CA SER A 402 -20.87 -10.29 20.84
C SER A 402 -21.31 -11.61 21.47
N PHE A 403 -20.49 -12.64 21.32
CA PHE A 403 -20.69 -13.96 21.91
C PHE A 403 -19.36 -14.54 22.36
N VAL A 404 -19.41 -15.49 23.28
CA VAL A 404 -18.22 -16.20 23.76
C VAL A 404 -18.12 -17.55 23.05
N PHE A 405 -16.93 -17.90 22.58
CA PHE A 405 -16.64 -19.23 22.05
C PHE A 405 -15.23 -19.65 22.42
N SER A 406 -15.03 -20.95 22.65
CA SER A 406 -13.73 -21.51 23.00
C SER A 406 -12.87 -21.69 21.75
N LEU A 407 -11.80 -20.90 21.62
CA LEU A 407 -10.86 -20.96 20.50
C LEU A 407 -9.54 -21.59 20.95
N PRO A 408 -8.73 -22.19 20.05
CA PRO A 408 -7.42 -22.70 20.41
C PRO A 408 -6.55 -21.60 21.03
N ALA A 409 -6.03 -21.85 22.23
CA ALA A 409 -5.26 -20.87 22.98
C ALA A 409 -3.88 -20.65 22.35
N MET A 410 -3.41 -19.41 22.42
CA MET A 410 -2.09 -19.01 21.92
C MET A 410 -1.20 -18.51 23.06
N ASP A 411 0.09 -18.79 22.98
CA ASP A 411 1.10 -18.23 23.88
C ASP A 411 1.41 -16.76 23.55
N ALA A 412 2.37 -16.19 24.27
CA ALA A 412 2.79 -14.81 24.08
C ALA A 412 3.48 -14.59 22.71
N GLU A 413 3.91 -15.65 22.04
CA GLU A 413 4.58 -15.67 20.74
C GLU A 413 3.67 -16.14 19.60
N ALA A 414 2.35 -16.15 19.82
CA ALA A 414 1.32 -16.56 18.88
C ALA A 414 1.40 -18.04 18.43
N ASN A 415 2.07 -18.90 19.19
CA ASN A 415 2.04 -20.34 18.97
C ASN A 415 0.85 -20.97 19.68
N TYR A 416 0.25 -21.99 19.07
CA TYR A 416 -0.79 -22.76 19.73
C TYR A 416 -0.24 -23.52 20.93
N ILE A 417 -0.99 -23.47 22.04
CA ILE A 417 -0.64 -24.18 23.26
C ILE A 417 -1.22 -25.60 23.19
N TYR A 418 -0.38 -26.58 23.53
CA TYR A 418 -0.75 -27.98 23.61
C TYR A 418 -0.67 -28.47 25.06
N ASP A 419 -1.58 -29.35 25.45
CA ASP A 419 -1.56 -30.01 26.75
C ASP A 419 -0.47 -31.11 26.81
N GLU A 420 -0.31 -31.73 27.99
CA GLU A 420 0.68 -32.80 28.23
C GLU A 420 0.52 -34.01 27.28
N ASN A 421 -0.66 -34.17 26.64
CA ASN A 421 -0.97 -35.25 25.72
C ASN A 421 -0.85 -34.84 24.24
N GLY A 422 -0.39 -33.61 23.96
CA GLY A 422 -0.25 -33.09 22.60
C GLY A 422 -1.55 -32.64 21.94
N LYS A 423 -2.62 -32.41 22.71
CA LYS A 423 -3.90 -31.87 22.22
C LYS A 423 -3.93 -30.35 22.42
N LEU A 424 -4.54 -29.62 21.48
CA LEU A 424 -4.74 -28.17 21.60
C LEU A 424 -5.51 -27.82 22.88
N THR A 425 -5.02 -26.84 23.62
CA THR A 425 -5.78 -26.19 24.70
C THR A 425 -6.67 -25.11 24.11
N TYR A 426 -7.78 -24.82 24.78
CA TYR A 426 -8.77 -23.85 24.34
C TYR A 426 -9.00 -22.81 25.42
N GLU A 427 -9.27 -21.58 25.00
CA GLU A 427 -9.62 -20.47 25.87
C GLU A 427 -10.90 -19.78 25.40
N ASP A 428 -11.73 -19.36 26.37
CA ASP A 428 -12.96 -18.64 26.08
C ASP A 428 -12.62 -17.23 25.57
N THR A 429 -12.96 -17.00 24.31
CA THR A 429 -12.67 -15.76 23.60
C THR A 429 -13.96 -15.00 23.34
N ASN A 430 -13.96 -13.69 23.58
CA ASN A 430 -15.05 -12.82 23.16
C ASN A 430 -14.93 -12.54 21.65
N LEU A 431 -15.93 -12.98 20.89
CA LEU A 431 -16.06 -12.67 19.47
C LEU A 431 -17.15 -11.62 19.26
N THR A 432 -16.97 -10.81 18.22
CA THR A 432 -17.91 -9.77 17.83
C THR A 432 -18.35 -10.01 16.40
N VAL A 433 -19.65 -10.16 16.19
CA VAL A 433 -20.26 -10.26 14.86
C VAL A 433 -20.71 -8.87 14.44
N THR A 434 -20.28 -8.43 13.27
CA THR A 434 -20.70 -7.16 12.67
C THR A 434 -21.31 -7.40 11.29
N ARG A 435 -22.53 -6.91 11.07
CA ARG A 435 -23.20 -6.94 9.78
C ARG A 435 -22.62 -5.88 8.85
N THR A 436 -22.17 -6.30 7.68
CA THR A 436 -21.79 -5.43 6.57
C THR A 436 -22.87 -5.48 5.48
N THR A 437 -22.65 -4.77 4.37
CA THR A 437 -23.59 -4.77 3.23
C THR A 437 -23.75 -6.15 2.60
N THR A 438 -22.70 -6.97 2.59
CA THR A 438 -22.64 -8.24 1.84
C THR A 438 -22.50 -9.48 2.71
N GLN A 439 -21.95 -9.35 3.92
CA GLN A 439 -21.64 -10.47 4.80
C GLN A 439 -21.64 -10.07 6.28
N TYR A 440 -21.49 -11.04 7.16
CA TYR A 440 -21.23 -10.86 8.58
C TYR A 440 -19.76 -11.14 8.85
N VAL A 441 -19.05 -10.21 9.48
CA VAL A 441 -17.64 -10.35 9.85
C VAL A 441 -17.55 -10.67 11.33
N ILE A 442 -16.79 -11.70 11.67
CA ILE A 442 -16.58 -12.16 13.04
C ILE A 442 -15.16 -11.79 13.45
N ASN A 443 -15.05 -10.88 14.40
CA ASN A 443 -13.80 -10.36 14.92
C ASN A 443 -13.48 -10.94 16.30
N CYS A 444 -12.20 -11.17 16.58
CA CYS A 444 -11.74 -11.51 17.92
C CYS A 444 -10.34 -10.95 18.17
N GLU A 445 -9.95 -10.83 19.43
CA GLU A 445 -8.60 -10.42 19.80
C GLU A 445 -7.66 -11.64 19.75
N GLN A 446 -6.56 -11.54 18.99
CA GLN A 446 -5.54 -12.59 18.90
C GLN A 446 -4.13 -12.02 19.09
N THR A 447 -3.24 -12.81 19.68
CA THR A 447 -1.81 -12.51 19.70
C THR A 447 -1.25 -12.62 18.29
N THR A 448 -0.60 -11.55 17.81
CA THR A 448 0.01 -11.50 16.49
C THR A 448 1.35 -10.78 16.52
N TYR A 449 2.16 -11.00 15.50
CA TYR A 449 3.46 -10.36 15.34
C TYR A 449 3.28 -8.96 14.74
N LEU A 450 3.51 -7.95 15.56
CA LEU A 450 3.25 -6.54 15.24
C LEU A 450 4.56 -5.77 15.17
N ILE A 451 4.58 -4.71 14.37
CA ILE A 451 5.67 -3.72 14.44
C ILE A 451 5.57 -3.03 15.81
N ASP A 452 6.70 -2.92 16.52
CA ASP A 452 6.76 -2.24 17.81
C ASP A 452 6.82 -0.72 17.61
N ILE A 453 5.69 -0.13 17.20
CA ILE A 453 5.55 1.31 16.99
C ILE A 453 5.33 2.04 18.33
N HIS A 454 5.91 3.24 18.46
CA HIS A 454 5.75 4.12 19.63
C HIS A 454 5.97 3.39 20.97
N ALA A 455 6.97 2.52 21.03
CA ALA A 455 7.39 1.86 22.25
C ALA A 455 7.95 2.90 23.22
N ARG A 456 7.60 2.76 24.50
CA ARG A 456 8.18 3.60 25.55
C ARG A 456 9.67 3.26 25.75
N PRO A 457 10.46 4.20 26.31
CA PRO A 457 11.82 3.92 26.74
C PRO A 457 11.95 2.62 27.54
N SER A 458 12.85 1.74 27.09
CA SER A 458 13.13 0.44 27.69
C SER A 458 14.64 0.16 27.71
N LYS A 459 15.06 -0.94 28.32
CA LYS A 459 16.49 -1.34 28.30
C LYS A 459 16.96 -1.73 26.89
N GLU A 460 16.06 -2.24 26.07
CA GLU A 460 16.32 -2.62 24.69
C GLU A 460 16.33 -1.39 23.78
N HIS A 461 15.42 -0.45 24.00
CA HIS A 461 15.29 0.81 23.27
C HIS A 461 15.33 2.00 24.23
N TRP A 462 16.51 2.58 24.43
CA TRP A 462 16.74 3.59 25.49
C TRP A 462 15.84 4.83 25.41
N LEU A 463 15.49 5.25 24.20
CA LEU A 463 14.53 6.33 23.96
C LEU A 463 13.19 5.82 23.41
N GLY A 464 13.01 4.51 23.31
CA GLY A 464 11.84 3.90 22.68
C GLY A 464 11.98 3.77 21.16
N THR A 465 10.85 3.51 20.50
CA THR A 465 10.76 3.40 19.04
C THR A 465 9.89 4.52 18.45
N ASP A 466 10.11 4.84 17.18
CA ASP A 466 9.30 5.82 16.45
C ASP A 466 8.02 5.20 15.85
N GLY A 467 7.28 5.99 15.06
CA GLY A 467 6.03 5.57 14.43
C GLY A 467 6.19 4.47 13.37
N ASP A 468 7.40 4.20 12.92
CA ASP A 468 7.73 3.14 11.96
C ASP A 468 8.36 1.91 12.66
N GLY A 469 8.46 1.93 13.99
CA GLY A 469 9.04 0.85 14.80
C GLY A 469 10.57 0.82 14.79
N MET A 470 11.23 1.93 14.46
CA MET A 470 12.68 2.02 14.47
C MET A 470 13.20 2.60 15.78
N ASP A 471 14.42 2.20 16.19
CA ASP A 471 15.02 2.67 17.45
C ASP A 471 15.31 4.18 17.41
N LEU A 472 14.75 4.92 18.38
CA LEU A 472 14.80 6.37 18.39
C LEU A 472 16.19 6.91 18.70
N LEU A 473 16.98 6.23 19.55
CA LEU A 473 18.32 6.68 19.90
C LEU A 473 19.29 6.50 18.72
N ALA A 474 19.21 5.36 18.02
CA ALA A 474 19.93 5.17 16.76
C ALA A 474 19.60 6.30 15.79
N ARG A 475 18.32 6.55 15.54
CA ARG A 475 17.87 7.61 14.62
C ARG A 475 18.32 8.99 15.08
N ALA A 476 18.38 9.27 16.38
CA ALA A 476 18.87 10.54 16.91
C ALA A 476 20.35 10.77 16.55
N MET A 477 21.18 9.72 16.62
CA MET A 477 22.59 9.81 16.28
C MET A 477 22.82 9.93 14.76
N TYR A 478 22.17 9.06 13.96
CA TYR A 478 22.25 9.14 12.50
C TYR A 478 21.63 10.43 11.96
N GLY A 479 20.54 10.91 12.55
CA GLY A 479 19.91 12.18 12.23
C GLY A 479 20.81 13.37 12.55
N GLY A 480 21.50 13.34 13.68
CA GLY A 480 22.51 14.34 14.02
C GLY A 480 23.64 14.41 13.00
N ARG A 481 24.05 13.27 12.42
CA ARG A 481 25.06 13.23 11.36
C ARG A 481 24.61 14.02 10.14
N ILE A 482 23.37 13.79 9.70
CA ILE A 482 22.81 14.47 8.53
C ILE A 482 22.59 15.96 8.83
N SER A 483 21.97 16.33 9.95
CA SER A 483 21.71 17.72 10.30
C SER A 483 23.01 18.54 10.46
N LEU A 484 24.05 17.99 11.10
CA LEU A 484 25.36 18.64 11.18
C LEU A 484 26.02 18.77 9.79
N MET A 485 25.98 17.70 8.97
CA MET A 485 26.51 17.72 7.61
C MET A 485 25.84 18.79 6.75
N VAL A 486 24.51 18.92 6.81
CA VAL A 486 23.78 19.98 6.09
C VAL A 486 24.28 21.35 6.51
N GLY A 487 24.38 21.61 7.82
CA GLY A 487 24.92 22.87 8.34
C GLY A 487 26.27 23.20 7.71
N PHE A 488 27.24 22.29 7.82
CA PHE A 488 28.59 22.52 7.31
C PHE A 488 28.64 22.73 5.79
N VAL A 489 27.98 21.87 5.01
CA VAL A 489 28.02 21.94 3.54
C VAL A 489 27.39 23.24 3.03
N VAL A 490 26.23 23.62 3.58
CA VAL A 490 25.53 24.84 3.19
C VAL A 490 26.35 26.08 3.53
N VAL A 491 26.88 26.17 4.75
CA VAL A 491 27.69 27.33 5.19
C VAL A 491 28.97 27.45 4.38
N LEU A 492 29.62 26.33 4.03
CA LEU A 492 30.79 26.34 3.15
C LEU A 492 30.42 26.83 1.75
N LEU A 493 29.31 26.36 1.19
CA LEU A 493 28.85 26.76 -0.15
C LEU A 493 28.50 28.25 -0.22
N GLU A 494 27.70 28.75 0.72
CA GLU A 494 27.30 30.17 0.75
C GLU A 494 28.51 31.09 1.02
N THR A 495 29.43 30.65 1.88
CA THR A 495 30.64 31.41 2.20
C THR A 495 31.57 31.46 1.01
N PHE A 496 31.76 30.35 0.31
CA PHE A 496 32.56 30.27 -0.91
C PHE A 496 32.04 31.21 -2.00
N LEU A 497 30.74 31.14 -2.29
CA LEU A 497 30.09 32.02 -3.28
C LEU A 497 30.16 33.49 -2.82
N GLY A 498 29.93 33.75 -1.54
CA GLY A 498 29.98 35.08 -0.94
C GLY A 498 31.37 35.72 -1.02
N ILE A 499 32.43 34.96 -0.72
CA ILE A 499 33.82 35.43 -0.82
C ILE A 499 34.16 35.80 -2.26
N ILE A 500 33.78 34.97 -3.24
CA ILE A 500 34.09 35.22 -4.64
C ILE A 500 33.35 36.47 -5.13
N LEU A 501 32.02 36.51 -4.99
CA LEU A 501 31.21 37.59 -5.54
C LEU A 501 31.39 38.90 -4.77
N GLY A 502 31.42 38.85 -3.44
CA GLY A 502 31.73 40.01 -2.61
C GLY A 502 33.16 40.51 -2.81
N GLY A 503 34.11 39.60 -3.03
CA GLY A 503 35.49 39.89 -3.38
C GLY A 503 35.63 40.71 -4.65
N LEU A 504 35.00 40.23 -5.72
CA LEU A 504 34.99 40.91 -7.02
C LEU A 504 34.29 42.26 -6.93
N ALA A 505 33.12 42.32 -6.28
CA ALA A 505 32.35 43.56 -6.13
C ALA A 505 33.12 44.63 -5.36
N GLY A 506 33.66 44.29 -4.18
CA GLY A 506 34.40 45.22 -3.33
C GLY A 506 35.72 45.69 -3.95
N PHE A 507 36.43 44.81 -4.68
CA PHE A 507 37.72 45.16 -5.28
C PHE A 507 37.57 46.05 -6.52
N PHE A 508 36.79 45.61 -7.51
CA PHE A 508 36.69 46.31 -8.80
C PHE A 508 35.81 47.57 -8.73
N GLY A 509 34.81 47.62 -7.85
CA GLY A 509 33.89 48.76 -7.76
C GLY A 509 33.07 48.99 -9.04
N GLY A 510 32.52 50.19 -9.16
CA GLY A 510 31.86 50.68 -10.38
C GLY A 510 30.73 49.79 -10.88
N TRP A 511 30.79 49.40 -12.16
CA TRP A 511 29.74 48.60 -12.81
C TRP A 511 29.72 47.14 -12.33
N VAL A 512 30.87 46.54 -11.99
CA VAL A 512 30.95 45.15 -11.48
C VAL A 512 30.26 45.06 -10.13
N ASP A 513 30.57 45.99 -9.25
CA ASP A 513 29.92 46.13 -7.96
C ASP A 513 28.42 46.36 -8.11
N THR A 514 28.03 47.28 -9.00
CA THR A 514 26.62 47.54 -9.28
C THR A 514 25.89 46.29 -9.74
N LEU A 515 26.43 45.53 -10.70
CA LEU A 515 25.81 44.31 -11.22
C LEU A 515 25.65 43.24 -10.13
N ILE A 516 26.71 42.96 -9.37
CA ILE A 516 26.68 41.94 -8.32
C ILE A 516 25.73 42.37 -7.19
N MET A 517 25.73 43.64 -6.79
CA MET A 517 24.83 44.13 -5.75
C MET A 517 23.37 44.16 -6.22
N ARG A 518 23.09 44.43 -7.50
CA ARG A 518 21.75 44.24 -8.06
C ARG A 518 21.31 42.78 -8.00
N LEU A 519 22.21 41.84 -8.29
CA LEU A 519 21.90 40.41 -8.12
C LEU A 519 21.62 40.08 -6.65
N VAL A 520 22.42 40.56 -5.70
CA VAL A 520 22.18 40.42 -4.26
C VAL A 520 20.81 40.99 -3.86
N ASP A 521 20.46 42.17 -4.38
CA ASP A 521 19.17 42.80 -4.11
C ASP A 521 18.00 41.95 -4.62
N VAL A 522 18.12 41.30 -5.79
CA VAL A 522 17.13 40.34 -6.30
C VAL A 522 16.90 39.20 -5.30
N PHE A 523 17.96 38.60 -4.76
CA PHE A 523 17.83 37.53 -3.76
C PHE A 523 17.19 38.02 -2.45
N TYR A 524 17.42 39.27 -2.06
CA TYR A 524 16.83 39.86 -0.85
C TYR A 524 15.35 40.24 -1.03
N CYS A 525 14.94 40.57 -2.26
CA CYS A 525 13.55 40.87 -2.57
C CYS A 525 12.66 39.62 -2.57
N ILE A 526 13.24 38.42 -2.75
CA ILE A 526 12.46 37.17 -2.81
C ILE A 526 12.45 36.49 -1.43
N PRO A 527 11.27 36.22 -0.84
CA PRO A 527 11.17 35.46 0.38
C PRO A 527 11.72 34.03 0.22
N SER A 528 12.78 33.69 0.96
CA SER A 528 13.45 32.39 0.87
C SER A 528 12.57 31.22 1.34
N MET A 529 11.79 31.41 2.41
CA MET A 529 10.93 30.37 2.98
C MET A 529 9.87 29.87 1.98
N PRO A 530 9.08 30.74 1.30
CA PRO A 530 8.19 30.31 0.22
C PRO A 530 8.88 29.52 -0.90
N ILE A 531 10.08 29.92 -1.34
CA ILE A 531 10.83 29.15 -2.35
C ILE A 531 11.11 27.73 -1.83
N LEU A 532 11.62 27.61 -0.60
CA LEU A 532 11.95 26.32 -0.01
C LEU A 532 10.72 25.42 0.13
N ILE A 533 9.55 26.00 0.46
CA ILE A 533 8.28 25.28 0.51
C ILE A 533 7.86 24.78 -0.87
N ILE A 534 7.91 25.66 -1.88
CA ILE A 534 7.58 25.30 -3.27
C ILE A 534 8.52 24.19 -3.77
N MET A 535 9.81 24.29 -3.48
CA MET A 535 10.79 23.26 -3.86
C MET A 535 10.51 21.94 -3.14
N GLY A 536 10.18 21.97 -1.84
CA GLY A 536 9.79 20.76 -1.10
C GLY A 536 8.57 20.06 -1.70
N ALA A 537 7.53 20.82 -2.04
CA ALA A 537 6.33 20.30 -2.71
C ALA A 537 6.65 19.78 -4.13
N PHE A 538 7.54 20.46 -4.86
CA PHE A 538 8.00 20.02 -6.17
C PHE A 538 8.77 18.69 -6.10
N PHE A 539 9.64 18.52 -5.09
CA PHE A 539 10.35 17.25 -4.85
C PHE A 539 9.39 16.10 -4.54
N ASP A 540 8.30 16.38 -3.83
CA ASP A 540 7.24 15.42 -3.56
C ASP A 540 6.47 15.03 -4.83
N ALA A 541 6.10 16.00 -5.67
CA ALA A 541 5.45 15.74 -6.94
C ALA A 541 6.30 14.86 -7.88
N LEU A 542 7.62 15.05 -7.85
CA LEU A 542 8.58 14.25 -8.61
C LEU A 542 8.93 12.90 -7.96
N LYS A 543 8.39 12.59 -6.77
CA LYS A 543 8.73 11.38 -5.98
C LYS A 543 10.25 11.19 -5.83
N MET A 544 10.97 12.29 -5.59
CA MET A 544 12.43 12.25 -5.57
C MET A 544 12.96 11.36 -4.45
N ASN A 545 14.02 10.59 -4.77
CA ASN A 545 14.74 9.80 -3.78
C ASN A 545 15.31 10.69 -2.65
N ALA A 546 15.28 10.19 -1.42
CA ALA A 546 15.68 10.93 -0.22
C ALA A 546 17.11 11.51 -0.29
N TYR A 547 18.09 10.78 -0.83
CA TYR A 547 19.47 11.26 -0.96
C TYR A 547 19.59 12.39 -1.99
N VAL A 548 18.92 12.25 -3.13
CA VAL A 548 18.92 13.26 -4.19
C VAL A 548 18.25 14.53 -3.69
N ARG A 549 17.14 14.39 -2.97
CA ARG A 549 16.43 15.48 -2.31
C ARG A 549 17.32 16.23 -1.31
N LEU A 550 18.06 15.50 -0.47
CA LEU A 550 19.02 16.08 0.48
C LEU A 550 20.08 16.95 -0.23
N ILE A 551 20.67 16.45 -1.33
CA ILE A 551 21.67 17.20 -2.11
C ILE A 551 21.07 18.50 -2.67
N TRP A 552 19.89 18.43 -3.27
CA TRP A 552 19.21 19.62 -3.81
C TRP A 552 18.84 20.62 -2.73
N LEU A 553 18.38 20.16 -1.56
CA LEU A 553 18.06 21.02 -0.43
C LEU A 553 19.31 21.77 0.05
N MET A 554 20.45 21.09 0.21
CA MET A 554 21.72 21.74 0.55
C MET A 554 22.16 22.76 -0.50
N ALA A 555 22.04 22.42 -1.80
CA ALA A 555 22.39 23.33 -2.88
C ALA A 555 21.54 24.60 -2.86
N ILE A 556 20.22 24.47 -2.71
CA ILE A 556 19.28 25.59 -2.69
C ILE A 556 19.51 26.47 -1.46
N LEU A 557 19.67 25.89 -0.27
CA LEU A 557 19.98 26.67 0.93
C LEU A 557 21.27 27.49 0.77
N GLY A 558 22.34 26.89 0.22
CA GLY A 558 23.59 27.63 -0.01
C GLY A 558 23.48 28.71 -1.08
N ILE A 559 22.71 28.45 -2.16
CA ILE A 559 22.44 29.43 -3.22
C ILE A 559 21.51 30.56 -2.73
N LEU A 560 20.67 30.34 -1.75
CA LEU A 560 19.86 31.42 -1.17
C LEU A 560 20.64 32.23 -0.11
N GLY A 561 21.61 31.61 0.57
CA GLY A 561 22.37 32.24 1.65
C GLY A 561 23.55 33.13 1.23
N TRP A 562 24.16 32.90 0.06
CA TRP A 562 25.42 33.57 -0.32
C TRP A 562 25.34 35.11 -0.40
N ALA A 563 24.16 35.64 -0.69
CA ALA A 563 23.93 37.07 -0.91
C ALA A 563 24.30 37.92 0.33
N GLY A 564 24.01 37.40 1.53
CA GLY A 564 24.37 38.07 2.78
C GLY A 564 25.86 38.08 3.03
N VAL A 565 26.54 36.95 2.80
CA VAL A 565 28.00 36.87 2.90
C VAL A 565 28.68 37.78 1.88
N ALA A 566 28.21 37.80 0.63
CA ALA A 566 28.75 38.67 -0.42
C ALA A 566 28.70 40.15 -0.04
N ARG A 567 27.58 40.60 0.53
CA ARG A 567 27.43 42.00 0.98
C ARG A 567 28.38 42.33 2.12
N LEU A 568 28.54 41.42 3.09
CA LEU A 568 29.50 41.57 4.20
C LEU A 568 30.93 41.68 3.66
N VAL A 569 31.34 40.74 2.80
CA VAL A 569 32.68 40.69 2.22
C VAL A 569 32.97 41.95 1.39
N ARG A 570 32.02 42.38 0.56
CA ARG A 570 32.13 43.60 -0.25
C ARG A 570 32.40 44.83 0.63
N GLY A 571 31.65 45.00 1.72
CA GLY A 571 31.83 46.13 2.65
C GLY A 571 33.23 46.15 3.30
N GLN A 572 33.72 44.98 3.72
CA GLN A 572 35.06 44.86 4.32
C GLN A 572 36.17 45.12 3.30
N ILE A 573 36.04 44.58 2.09
CA ILE A 573 37.04 44.75 1.03
C ILE A 573 37.10 46.19 0.54
N LEU A 574 35.97 46.90 0.46
CA LEU A 574 35.97 48.31 0.10
C LEU A 574 36.82 49.15 1.08
N SER A 575 36.73 48.85 2.38
CA SER A 575 37.55 49.54 3.39
C SER A 575 39.03 49.10 3.35
N LEU A 576 39.31 47.81 3.14
CA LEU A 576 40.68 47.29 3.11
C LEU A 576 41.44 47.71 1.85
N ARG A 577 40.74 47.91 0.73
CA ARG A 577 41.35 48.34 -0.54
C ARG A 577 42.01 49.71 -0.43
N GLU A 578 41.46 50.60 0.40
CA GLU A 578 41.97 51.96 0.59
C GLU A 578 43.11 52.06 1.62
N GLN A 579 43.58 50.93 2.19
CA GLN A 579 44.67 50.93 3.16
C GLN A 579 46.06 50.99 2.51
N GLU A 580 47.03 51.54 3.25
CA GLU A 580 48.41 51.78 2.77
C GLU A 580 49.11 50.53 2.22
N PHE A 581 48.86 49.35 2.81
CA PHE A 581 49.45 48.10 2.33
C PHE A 581 48.96 47.75 0.92
N MET A 582 47.73 48.10 0.55
CA MET A 582 47.21 47.87 -0.79
C MET A 582 47.79 48.83 -1.82
N VAL A 583 48.04 50.08 -1.43
CA VAL A 583 48.76 51.06 -2.26
C VAL A 583 50.19 50.58 -2.52
N ALA A 584 50.86 50.03 -1.52
CA ALA A 584 52.19 49.43 -1.68
C ALA A 584 52.17 48.23 -2.64
N GLU A 585 51.20 47.33 -2.51
CA GLU A 585 51.01 46.18 -3.43
C GLU A 585 50.64 46.58 -4.86
N GLU A 586 50.03 47.75 -5.04
CA GLU A 586 49.80 48.33 -6.35
C GLU A 586 51.08 48.86 -6.98
N ALA A 587 51.91 49.56 -6.21
CA ALA A 587 53.20 50.07 -6.67
C ALA A 587 54.17 48.95 -7.09
N THR A 588 54.06 47.75 -6.50
CA THR A 588 54.87 46.57 -6.88
C THR A 588 54.35 45.85 -8.14
N GLY A 589 53.24 46.29 -8.73
CA GLY A 589 52.69 45.72 -9.97
C GLY A 589 52.00 44.36 -9.79
N MET A 590 51.58 44.00 -8.58
CA MET A 590 50.96 42.70 -8.33
C MET A 590 49.59 42.58 -9.04
N ARG A 591 49.28 41.41 -9.62
CA ARG A 591 48.01 41.15 -10.31
C ARG A 591 46.79 41.21 -9.36
N ALA A 592 45.66 41.69 -9.86
CA ALA A 592 44.40 41.84 -9.11
C ALA A 592 43.95 40.57 -8.36
N GLY A 593 43.95 39.40 -9.01
CA GLY A 593 43.57 38.15 -8.34
C GLY A 593 44.47 37.80 -7.14
N LYS A 594 45.78 38.10 -7.21
CA LYS A 594 46.69 37.94 -6.07
C LYS A 594 46.37 38.97 -4.98
N ARG A 595 46.10 40.23 -5.32
CA ARG A 595 45.66 41.26 -4.36
C ARG A 595 44.41 40.80 -3.59
N ILE A 596 43.40 40.28 -4.29
CA ILE A 596 42.16 39.80 -3.67
C ILE A 596 42.42 38.59 -2.76
N PHE A 597 42.93 37.48 -3.29
CA PHE A 597 42.97 36.22 -2.54
C PHE A 597 44.15 36.08 -1.57
N ARG A 598 45.24 36.81 -1.78
CA ARG A 598 46.43 36.73 -0.92
C ARG A 598 46.50 37.85 0.13
N HIS A 599 45.86 38.99 -0.11
CA HIS A 599 45.96 40.15 0.79
C HIS A 599 44.60 40.59 1.33
N LEU A 600 43.57 40.75 0.50
CA LEU A 600 42.28 41.25 0.97
C LEU A 600 41.45 40.18 1.70
N VAL A 601 41.15 39.05 1.04
CA VAL A 601 40.33 37.97 1.61
C VAL A 601 40.88 37.46 2.95
N PRO A 602 42.20 37.21 3.11
CA PRO A 602 42.77 36.80 4.40
C PRO A 602 42.51 37.79 5.55
N ASN A 603 42.45 39.09 5.27
CA ASN A 603 42.14 40.11 6.28
C ASN A 603 40.64 40.13 6.66
N VAL A 604 39.76 39.60 5.80
CA VAL A 604 38.31 39.47 6.08
C VAL A 604 37.97 38.14 6.77
N MET A 605 38.87 37.14 6.71
CA MET A 605 38.67 35.81 7.28
C MET A 605 38.22 35.81 8.76
N PRO A 606 38.76 36.64 9.66
CA PRO A 606 38.28 36.70 11.05
C PRO A 606 36.78 36.95 11.16
N GLN A 607 36.27 37.96 10.46
CA GLN A 607 34.84 38.30 10.47
C GLN A 607 34.00 37.22 9.78
N LEU A 608 34.52 36.63 8.70
CA LEU A 608 33.86 35.54 7.99
C LEU A 608 33.74 34.28 8.83
N ILE A 609 34.79 33.90 9.57
CA ILE A 609 34.78 32.74 10.47
C ILE A 609 33.70 32.90 11.54
N VAL A 610 33.61 34.10 12.14
CA VAL A 610 32.56 34.42 13.12
C VAL A 610 31.17 34.31 12.49
N SER A 611 30.96 34.96 11.35
CA SER A 611 29.67 34.94 10.65
C SER A 611 29.26 33.53 10.22
N ALA A 612 30.20 32.75 9.68
CA ALA A 612 29.97 31.37 9.26
C ALA A 612 29.60 30.47 10.44
N THR A 613 30.28 30.64 11.58
CA THR A 613 30.00 29.84 12.79
C THR A 613 28.60 30.10 13.32
N MET A 614 28.16 31.37 13.36
CA MET A 614 26.79 31.72 13.74
C MET A 614 25.77 31.29 12.68
N GLY A 615 26.16 31.31 11.40
CA GLY A 615 25.35 30.82 10.27
C GLY A 615 25.01 29.33 10.36
N LEU A 616 25.92 28.50 10.88
CA LEU A 616 25.69 27.05 11.07
C LEU A 616 24.44 26.78 11.90
N GLY A 617 24.25 27.52 13.01
CA GLY A 617 23.06 27.38 13.85
C GLY A 617 21.77 27.74 13.10
N SER A 618 21.78 28.84 12.35
CA SER A 618 20.63 29.28 11.55
C SER A 618 20.25 28.25 10.47
N VAL A 619 21.24 27.71 9.75
CA VAL A 619 20.99 26.70 8.71
C VAL A 619 20.41 25.42 9.30
N ILE A 620 20.92 24.95 10.44
CA ILE A 620 20.41 23.75 11.11
C ILE A 620 18.95 23.94 11.53
N ILE A 621 18.58 25.13 12.05
CA ILE A 621 17.19 25.47 12.36
C ILE A 621 16.34 25.47 11.09
N THR A 622 16.80 26.08 10.00
CA THR A 622 16.04 26.12 8.74
C THR A 622 15.81 24.72 8.17
N GLU A 623 16.84 23.87 8.12
CA GLU A 623 16.70 22.46 7.71
C GLU A 623 15.72 21.72 8.61
N SER A 624 15.89 21.84 9.93
CA SER A 624 15.02 21.19 10.91
C SER A 624 13.57 21.65 10.76
N THR A 625 13.34 22.93 10.47
CA THR A 625 12.00 23.49 10.24
C THR A 625 11.36 22.92 8.97
N LEU A 626 12.11 22.84 7.87
CA LEU A 626 11.60 22.23 6.64
C LEU A 626 11.30 20.75 6.83
N SER A 627 12.21 20.01 7.47
CA SER A 627 12.03 18.59 7.76
C SER A 627 10.88 18.35 8.75
N PHE A 628 10.68 19.23 9.72
CA PHE A 628 9.51 19.24 10.61
C PHE A 628 8.19 19.46 9.86
N LEU A 629 8.18 20.33 8.85
CA LEU A 629 7.01 20.55 7.98
C LEU A 629 6.81 19.42 6.95
N GLY A 630 7.65 18.37 6.94
CA GLY A 630 7.62 17.30 5.95
C GLY A 630 8.14 17.70 4.55
N LEU A 631 8.71 18.90 4.43
CA LEU A 631 9.23 19.47 3.19
C LEU A 631 10.76 19.31 3.05
N GLY A 632 11.44 18.92 4.13
CA GLY A 632 12.88 18.67 4.16
C GLY A 632 13.26 17.24 3.75
N VAL A 633 14.13 16.57 4.50
CA VAL A 633 14.56 15.20 4.19
C VAL A 633 13.47 14.20 4.57
N LYS A 634 13.17 13.23 3.69
CA LYS A 634 12.15 12.21 3.92
C LYS A 634 12.72 10.84 4.29
N HIS A 635 11.84 10.03 4.88
CA HIS A 635 12.04 8.60 5.14
C HIS A 635 12.66 7.90 3.90
N PRO A 636 13.66 7.02 4.05
CA PRO A 636 14.14 6.38 5.30
C PRO A 636 15.24 7.13 6.06
N LEU A 637 15.75 8.24 5.53
CA LEU A 637 16.82 9.00 6.19
C LEU A 637 16.30 9.72 7.43
N ALA A 638 17.01 9.60 8.55
CA ALA A 638 16.73 10.40 9.74
C ALA A 638 17.38 11.79 9.64
N THR A 639 16.65 12.82 10.08
CA THR A 639 17.17 14.13 10.47
C THR A 639 16.46 14.56 11.75
N TRP A 640 17.05 15.44 12.55
CA TRP A 640 16.38 15.85 13.78
C TRP A 640 15.01 16.49 13.52
N GLY A 641 14.86 17.25 12.43
CA GLY A 641 13.56 17.82 12.06
C GLY A 641 12.50 16.78 11.69
N ASN A 642 12.85 15.77 10.87
CA ASN A 642 11.86 14.79 10.42
C ASN A 642 11.48 13.78 11.51
N MET A 643 12.36 13.54 12.48
CA MET A 643 12.04 12.74 13.64
C MET A 643 10.95 13.40 14.50
N ILE A 644 10.95 14.74 14.59
CA ILE A 644 9.87 15.47 15.28
C ILE A 644 8.56 15.39 14.48
N ASN A 645 8.62 15.46 13.13
CA ASN A 645 7.45 15.33 12.26
C ASN A 645 6.68 14.00 12.47
N SER A 646 7.36 12.93 12.89
CA SER A 646 6.74 11.61 13.08
C SER A 646 5.58 11.58 14.08
N VAL A 647 5.49 12.56 14.99
CA VAL A 647 4.47 12.64 16.06
C VAL A 647 3.55 13.86 15.94
N THR A 648 3.58 14.56 14.80
CA THR A 648 2.76 15.77 14.57
C THR A 648 1.41 15.50 13.90
N GLY A 649 1.02 14.23 13.76
CA GLY A 649 -0.24 13.83 13.11
C GLY A 649 -1.50 14.32 13.84
N SER A 650 -1.45 14.40 15.18
CA SER A 650 -2.49 14.98 16.01
C SER A 650 -1.90 15.70 17.23
N SER A 651 -2.67 16.62 17.82
CA SER A 651 -2.28 17.29 19.07
C SER A 651 -2.16 16.32 20.24
N GLU A 652 -2.96 15.26 20.24
CA GLU A 652 -2.91 14.20 21.24
C GLU A 652 -1.61 13.39 21.15
N ASP A 653 -1.15 13.07 19.93
CA ASP A 653 0.10 12.36 19.69
C ASP A 653 1.32 13.14 20.20
N MET A 654 1.35 14.46 20.00
CA MET A 654 2.44 15.30 20.51
C MET A 654 2.55 15.27 22.04
N ILE A 655 1.42 15.16 22.74
CA ILE A 655 1.38 15.06 24.21
C ILE A 655 1.77 13.64 24.63
N ARG A 656 1.18 12.63 23.99
CA ARG A 656 1.38 11.21 24.33
C ARG A 656 2.80 10.73 24.07
N TYR A 657 3.44 11.25 23.01
CA TYR A 657 4.77 10.84 22.56
C TYR A 657 5.83 11.92 22.81
N ALA A 658 5.71 12.65 23.92
CA ALA A 658 6.68 13.66 24.31
C ALA A 658 8.13 13.12 24.42
N TYR A 659 8.29 11.85 24.79
CA TYR A 659 9.59 11.18 24.85
C TYR A 659 10.26 11.04 23.48
N ILE A 660 9.52 11.21 22.37
CA ILE A 660 10.05 11.16 21.02
C ILE A 660 10.66 12.51 20.63
N TRP A 661 9.85 13.57 20.66
CA TRP A 661 10.27 14.86 20.10
C TRP A 661 11.07 15.73 21.07
N VAL A 662 10.87 15.62 22.39
CA VAL A 662 11.56 16.48 23.38
C VAL A 662 13.08 16.23 23.36
N PRO A 663 13.59 14.97 23.41
CA PRO A 663 15.03 14.74 23.34
C PRO A 663 15.64 15.26 22.03
N ILE A 664 14.95 15.07 20.91
CA ILE A 664 15.42 15.50 19.58
C ILE A 664 15.43 17.03 19.47
N GLY A 665 14.36 17.70 19.92
CA GLY A 665 14.31 19.17 19.99
C GLY A 665 15.41 19.75 20.88
N LEU A 666 15.74 19.06 21.98
CA LEU A 666 16.83 19.44 22.86
C LEU A 666 18.21 19.29 22.18
N LEU A 667 18.42 18.25 21.36
CA LEU A 667 19.64 18.10 20.55
C LEU A 667 19.82 19.25 19.56
N ILE A 668 18.75 19.65 18.86
CA ILE A 668 18.76 20.83 17.96
C ILE A 668 19.12 22.08 18.77
N CYS A 669 18.41 22.32 19.87
CA CYS A 669 18.60 23.50 20.72
C CYS A 669 20.04 23.60 21.25
N LEU A 670 20.57 22.53 21.85
CA LEU A 670 21.93 22.49 22.35
C LEU A 670 22.97 22.74 21.26
N THR A 671 22.78 22.14 20.08
CA THR A 671 23.70 22.30 18.95
C THR A 671 23.73 23.74 18.47
N VAL A 672 22.58 24.39 18.32
CA VAL A 672 22.49 25.78 17.87
C VAL A 672 23.11 26.73 18.89
N ILE A 673 22.78 26.56 20.18
CA ILE A 673 23.36 27.38 21.26
C ILE A 673 24.88 27.22 21.28
N ALA A 674 25.37 25.99 21.11
CA ALA A 674 26.80 25.71 21.10
C ALA A 674 27.53 26.40 19.94
N PHE A 675 26.97 26.39 18.73
CA PHE A 675 27.52 27.15 17.60
C PHE A 675 27.52 28.66 17.85
N ASN A 676 26.45 29.21 18.42
CA ASN A 676 26.40 30.63 18.77
C ASN A 676 27.47 31.02 19.80
N PHE A 677 27.63 30.23 20.87
CA PHE A 677 28.67 30.46 21.88
C PHE A 677 30.09 30.37 21.31
N VAL A 678 30.35 29.43 20.40
CA VAL A 678 31.65 29.34 19.72
C VAL A 678 31.85 30.54 18.79
N GLY A 679 30.81 30.98 18.08
CA GLY A 679 30.83 32.17 17.23
C GLY A 679 31.18 33.44 18.01
N ASP A 680 30.52 33.68 19.15
CA ASP A 680 30.80 34.80 20.04
C ASP A 680 32.23 34.72 20.63
N GLY A 681 32.65 33.51 21.03
CA GLY A 681 34.02 33.28 21.49
C GLY A 681 35.09 33.60 20.44
N LEU A 682 34.83 33.24 19.18
CA LEU A 682 35.71 33.56 18.06
C LEU A 682 35.72 35.07 17.80
N ARG A 683 34.56 35.75 17.90
CA ARG A 683 34.45 37.19 17.76
C ARG A 683 35.30 37.93 18.78
N ASP A 684 35.16 37.57 20.06
CA ASP A 684 35.95 38.14 21.16
C ASP A 684 37.44 37.87 20.97
N ALA A 685 37.78 36.69 20.47
CA ALA A 685 39.18 36.31 20.25
C ALA A 685 39.83 37.12 19.12
N PHE A 686 39.08 37.41 18.06
CA PHE A 686 39.52 38.20 16.91
C PHE A 686 39.47 39.72 17.14
N ASP A 687 38.70 40.22 18.13
CA ASP A 687 38.65 41.66 18.43
C ASP A 687 40.00 42.18 18.99
N PRO A 688 40.72 43.08 18.28
CA PRO A 688 41.98 43.64 18.76
C PRO A 688 41.80 44.70 19.86
N LYS A 689 40.60 45.28 20.03
CA LYS A 689 40.30 46.37 20.98
C LYS A 689 39.97 45.91 22.39
N MET A 690 39.71 44.62 22.61
CA MET A 690 39.56 44.02 23.95
C MET A 690 40.91 43.91 24.71
N LYS A 691 41.78 44.92 24.61
CA LYS A 691 42.99 45.06 25.42
C LYS A 691 42.59 45.49 26.84
N GLN A 692 42.32 44.52 27.71
CA GLN A 692 42.59 44.59 29.15
C GLN A 692 43.17 43.24 29.62
#